data_AF-A0A257VAR6-F1
#
_entry.id   AF-A0A257VAR6-F1
#
_cell.length_a   1.000
_cell.length_b   1.000
_cell.length_c   1.000
_cell.angle_alpha   90.00
_cell.angle_beta   90.00
_cell.angle_gamma   90.00
#
_symmetry.space_group_name_H-M   'P 1'
#
loop_
_entity.id
_entity.type
_entity.pdbx_description
1 polymer ?
#
loop_
_entity_poly.entity_id
_entity_poly.type
_entity_poly.pdbx_seq_one_letter_code
_entity_poly.pdbx_strand_id
1 'polypeptide(L)'
;MSIQTALKTLALLCSLALPAAAGAAGIIGLPRTGQTTSYATGDDGDLKEGVVWPAPRFADNTNGTQTDTLTGLIWAKDAGTPTAASCAGGRTDWQGALDYVACLNSHAYLGFNDWRLPNIVEMESLFNDGAADSVAWLAGQGFNSVQTYYWSSTTYAGSVDHAWSVVMWSAPQVSLFDAKTATTYYAWPVRGTTALPVQLHRTGQTVSYAAGDDGQLEAGVALPVTRFAADPTGRCLTDALTGLTWIKSPLSTLRTWPEAIDDANSLNLCGYTDWRLPNRQELRSLVNYGESRTAAVLNAQGFGGVKNRQYWTSTTDAYETGRAWSIDLGSGLDVFAYKPGYATQTLLALAVRSGAATPPTGHALSGRVTSGGSGLAGVTLTLAGPTDQVTQTDANGDYGFSDLPDGGYTLTPARIYSAFTPPQRALALSGADTAGMDFMAAPTTAYGFVDLSDNPAGLLNGNNQNLSDIRHVTAGEVTRLLITSSNPARVYRSTDGGATLQSADLRHGAQAVYMFPDGQTAFAVGGSYGSKSTDGGQSWTRTTIGGTLYAVFFANSSIGYAAGNAGLLYRTSDGGATWVLKNSYWNRTIDSIWVPDSNAPDTVYYTVANAASTLARSTDGGATFQIVNLPEIGNAAMSDLFFKDAGTAWTAGGNGEIFKLSGGIWSKKITPVTVSLSAIAFAPDGLNGWAVGMGGTILRTTDAGESWTQVGSELGVLENLAGVTVVSATEAYIVGYGNTFLKYTSIAAALAITTASPLPAGVVGQAYSQTFTSTAGAGGPYSWSVTSGSLPAGLLLSSGGVLSGDPTTAGNSSFTVQVTDVAGNTGSAPFTLQINAPAALAITTTSPLPAGAVGQAYSQTFTSTAGAGGPYSWSVTSGSLPAGLLLSSGGVLSGGPTVAGDSSFTVQVTDVAGNTGSAPFTLQINAPLAAIPTLGEWGRLGFILLVVLIGFDVLRRRGDLA
;
A
#
# COMPACT_ATOMS: atom_id res chain seq x y z
N MET A 1 -87.62 6.29 7.49
CA MET A 1 -87.06 6.94 8.70
C MET A 1 -85.64 7.38 8.39
N SER A 2 -85.15 8.47 8.99
CA SER A 2 -83.79 9.09 8.90
C SER A 2 -82.66 8.23 8.29
N ILE A 3 -81.89 8.66 7.28
CA ILE A 3 -80.86 9.73 7.27
C ILE A 3 -79.68 9.45 8.25
N GLN A 4 -78.45 9.53 7.70
CA GLN A 4 -77.14 9.18 8.28
C GLN A 4 -76.97 7.67 8.56
N THR A 5 -75.96 6.94 8.05
CA THR A 5 -74.74 7.28 7.28
C THR A 5 -74.45 6.07 6.36
N ALA A 6 -73.82 6.12 5.19
CA ALA A 6 -72.96 7.14 4.58
C ALA A 6 -73.30 7.43 3.10
N LEU A 7 -72.30 7.81 2.29
CA LEU A 7 -72.33 8.11 0.85
C LEU A 7 -71.54 7.02 0.09
N LYS A 8 -71.95 6.54 -1.10
CA LYS A 8 -71.85 7.19 -2.44
C LYS A 8 -70.40 7.56 -2.80
N THR A 9 -69.86 7.34 -4.01
CA THR A 9 -70.39 7.45 -5.39
C THR A 9 -69.30 6.86 -6.35
N LEU A 10 -69.49 6.47 -7.62
CA LEU A 10 -70.63 6.23 -8.52
C LEU A 10 -70.10 5.41 -9.72
N ALA A 11 -70.95 4.71 -10.47
CA ALA A 11 -70.63 4.22 -11.81
C ALA A 11 -71.25 5.13 -12.88
N LEU A 12 -70.58 5.30 -14.04
CA LEU A 12 -71.25 5.62 -15.31
C LEU A 12 -70.42 5.16 -16.52
N LEU A 13 -71.11 4.69 -17.57
CA LEU A 13 -70.52 4.15 -18.80
C LEU A 13 -70.16 5.24 -19.82
N CYS A 14 -69.13 5.01 -20.63
CA CYS A 14 -69.28 5.02 -22.09
C CYS A 14 -68.12 4.32 -22.84
N SER A 15 -68.45 3.84 -24.03
CA SER A 15 -67.62 3.13 -25.01
C SER A 15 -66.26 3.73 -25.36
N LEU A 16 -65.23 2.90 -25.56
CA LEU A 16 -64.27 2.97 -26.67
C LEU A 16 -63.28 1.78 -26.67
N ALA A 17 -62.80 1.44 -27.88
CA ALA A 17 -61.59 0.67 -28.23
C ALA A 17 -61.18 -0.55 -27.38
N LEU A 18 -61.00 -1.71 -28.05
CA LEU A 18 -60.00 -2.69 -27.63
C LEU A 18 -58.64 -1.99 -27.56
N PRO A 19 -57.98 -1.88 -26.39
CA PRO A 19 -56.57 -1.52 -26.36
C PRO A 19 -55.81 -2.69 -26.97
N ALA A 20 -54.98 -2.43 -27.98
CA ALA A 20 -53.97 -3.38 -28.37
C ALA A 20 -53.14 -3.71 -27.11
N ALA A 21 -53.06 -4.99 -26.76
CA ALA A 21 -52.21 -5.43 -25.68
C ALA A 21 -50.75 -5.20 -26.10
N ALA A 22 -50.20 -4.04 -25.73
CA ALA A 22 -48.78 -3.79 -25.73
C ALA A 22 -48.15 -4.67 -24.64
N GLY A 23 -48.04 -5.97 -24.94
CA GLY A 23 -47.29 -6.90 -24.11
C GLY A 23 -45.85 -6.44 -24.03
N ALA A 24 -45.33 -6.31 -22.82
CA ALA A 24 -43.90 -6.11 -22.63
C ALA A 24 -43.16 -7.25 -23.34
N ALA A 25 -42.31 -6.91 -24.31
CA ALA A 25 -41.50 -7.90 -25.00
C ALA A 25 -40.58 -8.57 -23.97
N GLY A 26 -40.64 -9.90 -23.88
CA GLY A 26 -39.76 -10.66 -22.99
C GLY A 26 -38.31 -10.56 -23.42
N ILE A 27 -37.40 -10.78 -22.47
CA ILE A 27 -35.96 -10.84 -22.74
C ILE A 27 -35.66 -11.90 -23.82
N ILE A 28 -34.92 -11.50 -24.84
CA ILE A 28 -34.47 -12.38 -25.93
C ILE A 28 -33.16 -13.04 -25.53
N GLY A 29 -33.10 -14.38 -25.62
CA GLY A 29 -31.83 -15.10 -25.51
C GLY A 29 -31.07 -15.02 -26.82
N LEU A 30 -29.85 -14.47 -26.82
CA LEU A 30 -28.98 -14.50 -27.99
C LEU A 30 -28.34 -15.89 -28.15
N PRO A 31 -28.23 -16.44 -29.37
CA PRO A 31 -27.62 -17.75 -29.59
C PRO A 31 -26.10 -17.71 -29.35
N ARG A 32 -25.48 -18.86 -29.09
CA ARG A 32 -24.01 -19.00 -29.17
C ARG A 32 -23.53 -18.67 -30.58
N THR A 33 -22.26 -18.30 -30.70
CA THR A 33 -21.54 -18.14 -31.98
C THR A 33 -21.20 -19.47 -32.67
N GLY A 34 -21.32 -20.59 -31.95
CA GLY A 34 -20.95 -21.93 -32.43
C GLY A 34 -19.46 -22.28 -32.24
N GLN A 35 -18.65 -21.28 -31.84
CA GLN A 35 -17.25 -21.48 -31.46
C GLN A 35 -17.14 -22.35 -30.20
N THR A 36 -16.37 -23.43 -30.28
CA THR A 36 -16.16 -24.39 -29.19
C THR A 36 -14.69 -24.69 -28.90
N THR A 37 -13.80 -24.31 -29.82
CA THR A 37 -12.34 -24.29 -29.67
C THR A 37 -11.92 -22.94 -29.11
N SER A 38 -11.22 -22.94 -27.98
CA SER A 38 -10.58 -21.73 -27.45
C SER A 38 -9.20 -21.54 -28.07
N TYR A 39 -8.87 -20.29 -28.37
CA TYR A 39 -7.59 -19.81 -28.88
C TYR A 39 -6.94 -18.80 -27.91
N ALA A 40 -7.68 -18.23 -26.97
CA ALA A 40 -7.19 -17.49 -25.81
C ALA A 40 -8.19 -17.53 -24.64
N THR A 41 -7.70 -17.40 -23.41
CA THR A 41 -8.56 -17.27 -22.22
C THR A 41 -9.51 -16.08 -22.36
N GLY A 42 -10.78 -16.25 -21.99
CA GLY A 42 -11.82 -15.24 -22.15
C GLY A 42 -12.38 -15.09 -23.57
N ASP A 43 -12.02 -15.96 -24.51
CA ASP A 43 -12.64 -16.03 -25.84
C ASP A 43 -13.93 -16.86 -25.85
N ASP A 44 -14.67 -16.82 -26.97
CA ASP A 44 -15.94 -17.56 -27.10
C ASP A 44 -15.79 -19.08 -26.89
N GLY A 45 -14.64 -19.64 -27.28
CA GLY A 45 -14.36 -21.06 -27.14
C GLY A 45 -14.06 -21.47 -25.71
N ASP A 46 -13.59 -20.54 -24.88
CA ASP A 46 -13.39 -20.71 -23.44
C ASP A 46 -14.74 -20.57 -22.70
N LEU A 47 -15.41 -19.44 -22.90
CA LEU A 47 -16.57 -19.02 -22.13
C LEU A 47 -17.89 -19.65 -22.60
N LYS A 48 -18.02 -19.91 -23.91
CA LYS A 48 -19.19 -20.55 -24.56
C LYS A 48 -20.50 -19.84 -24.25
N GLU A 49 -20.51 -18.52 -24.40
CA GLU A 49 -21.59 -17.65 -23.96
C GLU A 49 -22.76 -17.56 -24.95
N GLY A 50 -23.98 -17.42 -24.40
CA GLY A 50 -25.24 -17.42 -25.15
C GLY A 50 -25.97 -18.77 -25.16
N VAL A 51 -27.16 -18.79 -25.77
CA VAL A 51 -28.09 -19.94 -25.82
C VAL A 51 -27.50 -21.08 -26.66
N VAL A 52 -27.37 -22.24 -26.03
CA VAL A 52 -26.89 -23.49 -26.64
C VAL A 52 -27.70 -23.83 -27.88
N TRP A 53 -27.02 -24.11 -28.99
CA TRP A 53 -27.68 -24.58 -30.20
C TRP A 53 -28.29 -25.98 -29.99
N PRO A 54 -29.50 -26.25 -30.51
CA PRO A 54 -30.03 -27.60 -30.58
C PRO A 54 -29.13 -28.54 -31.39
N ALA A 55 -29.22 -29.84 -31.09
CA ALA A 55 -28.53 -30.89 -31.84
C ALA A 55 -29.57 -31.93 -32.32
N PRO A 56 -29.84 -32.04 -33.64
CA PRO A 56 -29.31 -31.24 -34.73
C PRO A 56 -29.86 -29.80 -34.74
N ARG A 57 -29.10 -28.84 -35.27
CA ARG A 57 -29.57 -27.45 -35.42
C ARG A 57 -30.65 -27.34 -36.48
N PHE A 58 -30.41 -27.92 -37.66
CA PHE A 58 -31.37 -27.91 -38.77
C PHE A 58 -32.06 -29.28 -38.88
N ALA A 59 -33.38 -29.26 -39.04
CA ALA A 59 -34.22 -30.43 -39.24
C ALA A 59 -34.76 -30.45 -40.67
N ASP A 60 -34.48 -31.51 -41.42
CA ASP A 60 -35.01 -31.71 -42.78
C ASP A 60 -36.50 -32.07 -42.71
N ASN A 61 -37.35 -31.26 -43.36
CA ASN A 61 -38.80 -31.47 -43.39
C ASN A 61 -39.22 -32.48 -44.48
N THR A 62 -38.28 -33.04 -45.24
CA THR A 62 -38.43 -33.99 -46.38
C THR A 62 -39.21 -33.47 -47.60
N ASN A 63 -39.78 -32.27 -47.52
CA ASN A 63 -40.50 -31.56 -48.60
C ASN A 63 -39.63 -30.55 -49.38
N GLY A 64 -38.30 -30.59 -49.22
CA GLY A 64 -37.37 -29.62 -49.81
C GLY A 64 -37.16 -28.35 -48.97
N THR A 65 -37.63 -28.33 -47.71
CA THR A 65 -37.35 -27.25 -46.75
C THR A 65 -36.61 -27.78 -45.52
N GLN A 66 -35.84 -26.92 -44.83
CA GLN A 66 -35.23 -27.23 -43.55
C GLN A 66 -35.72 -26.24 -42.48
N THR A 67 -36.07 -26.75 -41.30
CA THR A 67 -36.41 -25.92 -40.13
C THR A 67 -35.14 -25.68 -39.32
N ASP A 68 -34.75 -24.42 -39.12
CA ASP A 68 -33.74 -24.07 -38.11
C ASP A 68 -34.40 -24.14 -36.73
N THR A 69 -34.06 -25.17 -35.95
CA THR A 69 -34.68 -25.42 -34.65
C THR A 69 -34.27 -24.41 -33.57
N LEU A 70 -33.24 -23.61 -33.84
CA LEU A 70 -32.79 -22.51 -32.99
C LEU A 70 -33.72 -21.29 -33.12
N THR A 71 -34.02 -20.88 -34.35
CA THR A 71 -34.73 -19.63 -34.68
C THR A 71 -36.21 -19.82 -35.04
N GLY A 72 -36.59 -21.03 -35.46
CA GLY A 72 -37.92 -21.34 -35.99
C GLY A 72 -38.13 -21.05 -37.47
N LEU A 73 -37.13 -20.44 -38.12
CA LEU A 73 -37.19 -20.09 -39.53
C LEU A 73 -37.14 -21.34 -40.39
N ILE A 74 -38.04 -21.43 -41.36
CA ILE A 74 -38.05 -22.50 -42.36
C ILE A 74 -37.41 -21.96 -43.65
N TRP A 75 -36.31 -22.58 -44.03
CA TRP A 75 -35.49 -22.20 -45.18
C TRP A 75 -35.75 -23.15 -46.35
N ALA A 76 -35.70 -22.65 -47.59
CA ALA A 76 -35.58 -23.54 -48.75
C ALA A 76 -34.26 -24.33 -48.66
N LYS A 77 -34.30 -25.64 -48.93
CA LYS A 77 -33.13 -26.52 -48.84
C LYS A 77 -32.13 -26.27 -49.97
N ASP A 78 -32.60 -25.82 -51.13
CA ASP A 78 -31.75 -25.33 -52.22
C ASP A 78 -31.55 -23.82 -52.09
N ALA A 79 -30.33 -23.44 -51.75
CA ALA A 79 -29.90 -22.08 -51.51
C ALA A 79 -29.42 -21.38 -52.79
N GLY A 80 -29.44 -22.04 -53.95
CA GLY A 80 -28.89 -21.54 -55.22
C GLY A 80 -29.81 -20.62 -56.02
N THR A 81 -30.93 -20.17 -55.44
CA THR A 81 -32.02 -19.47 -56.16
C THR A 81 -32.47 -20.28 -57.39
N PRO A 82 -33.01 -21.51 -57.20
CA PRO A 82 -33.31 -22.40 -58.31
C PRO A 82 -34.45 -21.90 -59.20
N THR A 83 -34.38 -22.17 -60.49
CA THR A 83 -35.53 -21.97 -61.40
C THR A 83 -36.66 -22.92 -61.03
N ALA A 84 -37.83 -22.39 -60.69
CA ALA A 84 -38.98 -23.16 -60.21
C ALA A 84 -40.27 -22.68 -60.89
N ALA A 85 -41.04 -23.61 -61.46
CA ALA A 85 -42.20 -23.31 -62.32
C ALA A 85 -41.83 -22.29 -63.43
N SER A 86 -42.46 -21.12 -63.46
CA SER A 86 -42.13 -20.03 -64.39
C SER A 86 -41.15 -18.99 -63.82
N CYS A 87 -40.73 -19.14 -62.55
CA CYS A 87 -39.85 -18.23 -61.85
C CYS A 87 -38.39 -18.50 -62.23
N ALA A 88 -37.79 -17.58 -62.99
CA ALA A 88 -36.40 -17.66 -63.41
C ALA A 88 -35.46 -17.47 -62.20
N GLY A 89 -34.60 -18.46 -61.96
CA GLY A 89 -33.61 -18.43 -60.89
C GLY A 89 -32.27 -17.79 -61.28
N GLY A 90 -31.32 -17.80 -60.35
CA GLY A 90 -29.97 -17.27 -60.51
C GLY A 90 -29.71 -15.93 -59.81
N ARG A 91 -28.57 -15.29 -60.12
CA ARG A 91 -28.21 -13.97 -59.57
C ARG A 91 -29.06 -12.87 -60.19
N THR A 92 -29.59 -11.98 -59.37
CA THR A 92 -30.50 -10.92 -59.77
C THR A 92 -30.26 -9.65 -58.95
N ASP A 93 -30.75 -8.51 -59.42
CA ASP A 93 -30.70 -7.25 -58.66
C ASP A 93 -31.65 -7.30 -57.45
N TRP A 94 -31.64 -6.27 -56.60
CA TRP A 94 -32.41 -6.33 -55.35
C TRP A 94 -33.93 -6.39 -55.58
N GLN A 95 -34.45 -5.69 -56.61
CA GLN A 95 -35.86 -5.76 -56.95
C GLN A 95 -36.22 -7.13 -57.54
N GLY A 96 -35.38 -7.65 -58.45
CA GLY A 96 -35.57 -8.97 -59.05
C GLY A 96 -35.50 -10.11 -58.03
N ALA A 97 -34.83 -9.92 -56.89
CA ALA A 97 -34.84 -10.86 -55.77
C ALA A 97 -36.22 -10.90 -55.08
N LEU A 98 -36.84 -9.74 -54.87
CA LEU A 98 -38.21 -9.64 -54.35
C LEU A 98 -39.24 -10.20 -55.34
N ASP A 99 -39.10 -9.86 -56.63
CA ASP A 99 -39.97 -10.34 -57.70
C ASP A 99 -39.89 -11.87 -57.86
N TYR A 100 -38.68 -12.45 -57.72
CA TYR A 100 -38.49 -13.90 -57.69
C TYR A 100 -39.26 -14.55 -56.54
N VAL A 101 -39.17 -14.02 -55.31
CA VAL A 101 -39.89 -14.58 -54.16
C VAL A 101 -41.41 -14.40 -54.28
N ALA A 102 -41.87 -13.26 -54.80
CA ALA A 102 -43.28 -13.06 -55.14
C ALA A 102 -43.77 -14.07 -56.20
N CYS A 103 -42.92 -14.41 -57.17
CA CYS A 103 -43.19 -15.46 -58.15
C CYS A 103 -43.29 -16.84 -57.48
N LEU A 104 -42.36 -17.20 -56.57
CA LEU A 104 -42.43 -18.46 -55.80
C LEU A 104 -43.76 -18.60 -55.04
N ASN A 105 -44.23 -17.51 -54.44
CA ASN A 105 -45.50 -17.48 -53.71
C ASN A 105 -46.72 -17.70 -54.61
N SER A 106 -46.77 -17.05 -55.78
CA SER A 106 -47.86 -17.25 -56.74
C SER A 106 -47.94 -18.68 -57.32
N HIS A 107 -46.87 -19.46 -57.22
CA HIS A 107 -46.80 -20.87 -57.63
C HIS A 107 -46.85 -21.87 -56.46
N ALA A 108 -47.05 -21.41 -55.23
CA ALA A 108 -47.00 -22.22 -54.01
C ALA A 108 -45.75 -23.11 -53.91
N TYR A 109 -44.56 -22.52 -54.11
CA TYR A 109 -43.28 -23.23 -54.13
C TYR A 109 -43.08 -24.11 -52.88
N LEU A 110 -42.76 -25.40 -53.11
CA LEU A 110 -42.65 -26.45 -52.08
C LEU A 110 -43.93 -26.64 -51.22
N GLY A 111 -45.09 -26.21 -51.72
CA GLY A 111 -46.37 -26.26 -51.03
C GLY A 111 -46.71 -24.99 -50.23
N PHE A 112 -45.92 -23.92 -50.35
CA PHE A 112 -46.03 -22.73 -49.51
C PHE A 112 -46.06 -21.42 -50.33
N ASN A 113 -46.82 -20.43 -49.84
CA ASN A 113 -47.08 -19.17 -50.52
C ASN A 113 -46.80 -17.92 -49.64
N ASP A 114 -46.05 -18.12 -48.56
CA ASP A 114 -45.64 -17.17 -47.52
C ASP A 114 -44.11 -17.06 -47.43
N TRP A 115 -43.41 -17.31 -48.54
CA TRP A 115 -41.97 -17.05 -48.66
C TRP A 115 -41.67 -15.55 -48.68
N ARG A 116 -40.53 -15.17 -48.15
CA ARG A 116 -39.99 -13.80 -48.23
C ARG A 116 -38.48 -13.82 -48.32
N LEU A 117 -37.91 -12.69 -48.72
CA LEU A 117 -36.47 -12.44 -48.61
C LEU A 117 -36.14 -12.16 -47.12
N PRO A 118 -35.18 -12.87 -46.50
CA PRO A 118 -34.82 -12.68 -45.10
C PRO A 118 -34.25 -11.29 -44.84
N ASN A 119 -34.48 -10.77 -43.65
CA ASN A 119 -33.80 -9.57 -43.17
C ASN A 119 -32.33 -9.88 -42.82
N ILE A 120 -31.52 -8.84 -42.61
CA ILE A 120 -30.07 -8.99 -42.37
C ILE A 120 -29.77 -9.92 -41.16
N VAL A 121 -30.50 -9.78 -40.05
CA VAL A 121 -30.27 -10.58 -38.83
C VAL A 121 -30.65 -12.05 -39.02
N GLU A 122 -31.70 -12.32 -39.79
CA GLU A 122 -32.11 -13.69 -40.11
C GLU A 122 -31.09 -14.39 -41.01
N MET A 123 -30.59 -13.70 -42.04
CA MET A 123 -29.57 -14.24 -42.93
C MET A 123 -28.25 -14.46 -42.19
N GLU A 124 -27.84 -13.53 -41.33
CA GLU A 124 -26.67 -13.69 -40.45
C GLU A 124 -26.85 -14.78 -39.39
N SER A 125 -28.08 -15.12 -38.98
CA SER A 125 -28.30 -16.20 -38.03
C SER A 125 -27.80 -17.56 -38.52
N LEU A 126 -27.67 -17.75 -39.84
CA LEU A 126 -27.16 -18.98 -40.45
C LEU A 126 -25.66 -19.23 -40.23
N PHE A 127 -24.91 -18.28 -39.66
CA PHE A 127 -23.46 -18.45 -39.46
C PHE A 127 -23.10 -19.46 -38.36
N ASN A 128 -21.87 -19.97 -38.48
CA ASN A 128 -21.15 -20.67 -37.43
C ASN A 128 -19.73 -20.12 -37.34
N ASP A 129 -19.46 -19.29 -36.33
CA ASP A 129 -18.14 -18.71 -36.07
C ASP A 129 -17.12 -19.75 -35.58
N GLY A 130 -17.57 -20.96 -35.26
CA GLY A 130 -16.71 -22.13 -35.04
C GLY A 130 -16.28 -22.84 -36.32
N ALA A 131 -16.86 -22.50 -37.48
CA ALA A 131 -16.49 -23.06 -38.77
C ALA A 131 -15.61 -22.09 -39.56
N ALA A 132 -14.46 -22.55 -40.04
CA ALA A 132 -13.61 -21.82 -41.00
C ALA A 132 -14.31 -21.55 -42.34
N ASP A 133 -15.42 -22.23 -42.60
CA ASP A 133 -16.13 -22.30 -43.87
C ASP A 133 -17.63 -22.51 -43.58
N SER A 134 -18.41 -21.43 -43.68
CA SER A 134 -19.85 -21.49 -43.43
C SER A 134 -20.62 -22.17 -44.58
N VAL A 135 -20.12 -22.16 -45.82
CA VAL A 135 -20.78 -22.78 -46.98
C VAL A 135 -20.70 -24.31 -46.88
N ALA A 136 -19.51 -24.87 -46.68
CA ALA A 136 -19.37 -26.32 -46.50
C ALA A 136 -19.99 -26.79 -45.18
N TRP A 137 -19.97 -25.96 -44.13
CA TRP A 137 -20.68 -26.28 -42.90
C TRP A 137 -22.20 -26.37 -43.12
N LEU A 138 -22.82 -25.37 -43.75
CA LEU A 138 -24.25 -25.39 -44.12
C LEU A 138 -24.59 -26.55 -45.08
N ALA A 139 -23.72 -26.84 -46.04
CA ALA A 139 -23.87 -28.02 -46.90
C ALA A 139 -23.83 -29.33 -46.09
N GLY A 140 -22.95 -29.42 -45.10
CA GLY A 140 -22.92 -30.50 -44.11
C GLY A 140 -24.15 -30.56 -43.20
N GLN A 141 -24.87 -29.44 -43.02
CA GLN A 141 -26.19 -29.39 -42.38
C GLN A 141 -27.35 -29.76 -43.33
N GLY A 142 -27.06 -30.21 -44.55
CA GLY A 142 -28.06 -30.69 -45.52
C GLY A 142 -28.57 -29.64 -46.51
N PHE A 143 -28.04 -28.41 -46.51
CA PHE A 143 -28.37 -27.44 -47.55
C PHE A 143 -27.67 -27.74 -48.87
N ASN A 144 -28.33 -27.45 -49.98
CA ASN A 144 -27.81 -27.63 -51.34
C ASN A 144 -27.47 -26.27 -51.96
N SER A 145 -26.50 -26.24 -52.87
CA SER A 145 -26.20 -25.08 -53.71
C SER A 145 -25.91 -23.78 -52.95
N VAL A 146 -25.37 -23.84 -51.72
CA VAL A 146 -25.06 -22.65 -50.91
C VAL A 146 -24.02 -21.77 -51.65
N GLN A 147 -24.32 -20.48 -51.78
CA GLN A 147 -23.56 -19.50 -52.56
C GLN A 147 -22.83 -18.51 -51.65
N THR A 148 -21.92 -17.73 -52.22
CA THR A 148 -21.14 -16.75 -51.45
C THR A 148 -21.92 -15.49 -51.07
N TYR A 149 -22.82 -14.98 -51.93
CA TYR A 149 -23.45 -13.66 -51.72
C TYR A 149 -24.96 -13.70 -51.83
N TYR A 150 -25.64 -13.19 -50.80
CA TYR A 150 -27.09 -13.13 -50.73
C TYR A 150 -27.62 -11.72 -50.47
N TRP A 151 -28.74 -11.36 -51.10
CA TRP A 151 -29.51 -10.18 -50.72
C TRP A 151 -30.28 -10.44 -49.42
N SER A 152 -30.38 -9.40 -48.58
CA SER A 152 -31.41 -9.30 -47.54
C SER A 152 -32.51 -8.30 -47.96
N SER A 153 -33.66 -8.35 -47.30
CA SER A 153 -34.75 -7.37 -47.45
C SER A 153 -34.49 -6.05 -46.73
N THR A 154 -33.44 -5.93 -45.92
CA THR A 154 -33.14 -4.74 -45.10
C THR A 154 -32.48 -3.65 -45.95
N THR A 155 -33.10 -2.46 -46.00
CA THR A 155 -32.54 -1.30 -46.73
C THR A 155 -31.50 -0.58 -45.87
N TYR A 156 -30.35 -0.19 -46.45
CA TYR A 156 -29.33 0.54 -45.70
C TYR A 156 -29.77 1.97 -45.37
N ALA A 157 -30.05 2.27 -44.10
CA ALA A 157 -30.53 3.57 -43.65
C ALA A 157 -29.55 4.74 -43.94
N GLY A 158 -28.26 4.46 -44.14
CA GLY A 158 -27.27 5.46 -44.56
C GLY A 158 -27.34 5.86 -46.03
N SER A 159 -27.93 5.03 -46.90
CA SER A 159 -28.17 5.31 -48.32
C SER A 159 -29.26 4.37 -48.87
N VAL A 160 -30.47 4.88 -49.03
CA VAL A 160 -31.67 4.08 -49.36
C VAL A 160 -31.62 3.37 -50.73
N ASP A 161 -30.73 3.82 -51.61
CA ASP A 161 -30.40 3.18 -52.91
C ASP A 161 -29.56 1.89 -52.73
N HIS A 162 -29.12 1.58 -51.50
CA HIS A 162 -28.38 0.38 -51.14
C HIS A 162 -29.22 -0.54 -50.25
N ALA A 163 -28.97 -1.85 -50.34
CA ALA A 163 -29.52 -2.86 -49.45
C ALA A 163 -28.40 -3.64 -48.76
N TRP A 164 -28.69 -4.16 -47.58
CA TRP A 164 -27.76 -5.05 -46.90
C TRP A 164 -27.68 -6.41 -47.62
N SER A 165 -26.48 -6.93 -47.74
CA SER A 165 -26.15 -8.23 -48.33
C SER A 165 -25.23 -9.01 -47.38
N VAL A 166 -25.24 -10.34 -47.48
CA VAL A 166 -24.49 -11.24 -46.59
C VAL A 166 -23.53 -12.11 -47.38
N VAL A 167 -22.31 -12.26 -46.86
CA VAL A 167 -21.20 -12.96 -47.51
C VAL A 167 -20.84 -14.24 -46.75
N MET A 168 -21.33 -15.38 -47.25
CA MET A 168 -21.23 -16.71 -46.62
C MET A 168 -19.85 -17.38 -46.73
N TRP A 169 -18.91 -16.83 -47.53
CA TRP A 169 -17.59 -17.43 -47.76
C TRP A 169 -16.44 -16.41 -47.73
N SER A 170 -15.37 -16.74 -47.01
CA SER A 170 -14.05 -16.07 -46.89
C SER A 170 -13.93 -14.65 -47.47
N ALA A 171 -14.67 -13.72 -46.89
CA ALA A 171 -14.55 -12.29 -47.15
C ALA A 171 -14.13 -11.55 -45.88
N PRO A 172 -13.47 -10.37 -45.98
CA PRO A 172 -13.07 -9.60 -44.81
C PRO A 172 -14.23 -8.98 -44.02
N GLN A 173 -15.46 -9.14 -44.51
CA GLN A 173 -16.70 -8.61 -43.97
C GLN A 173 -17.80 -9.65 -44.22
N VAL A 174 -18.66 -9.91 -43.24
CA VAL A 174 -19.81 -10.82 -43.40
C VAL A 174 -21.06 -10.07 -43.85
N SER A 175 -21.22 -8.83 -43.39
CA SER A 175 -22.25 -7.90 -43.85
C SER A 175 -21.65 -6.91 -44.86
N LEU A 176 -22.35 -6.64 -45.95
CA LEU A 176 -22.07 -5.54 -46.89
C LEU A 176 -23.33 -4.69 -47.10
N PHE A 177 -23.18 -3.49 -47.65
CA PHE A 177 -24.28 -2.72 -48.21
C PHE A 177 -23.97 -2.34 -49.66
N ASP A 178 -24.78 -2.83 -50.60
CA ASP A 178 -24.51 -2.73 -52.03
C ASP A 178 -25.67 -2.03 -52.76
N ALA A 179 -25.34 -1.33 -53.85
CA ALA A 179 -26.32 -0.61 -54.65
C ALA A 179 -27.36 -1.55 -55.28
N LYS A 180 -28.63 -1.30 -55.00
CA LYS A 180 -29.78 -2.17 -55.35
C LYS A 180 -29.89 -2.51 -56.83
N THR A 181 -29.39 -1.65 -57.71
CA THR A 181 -29.54 -1.70 -59.18
C THR A 181 -28.25 -1.98 -59.95
N ALA A 182 -27.08 -1.91 -59.30
CA ALA A 182 -25.77 -2.08 -59.94
C ALA A 182 -25.11 -3.44 -59.63
N THR A 183 -25.64 -4.15 -58.63
CA THR A 183 -25.09 -5.40 -58.10
C THR A 183 -26.11 -6.52 -58.28
N THR A 184 -25.65 -7.76 -58.52
CA THR A 184 -26.55 -8.93 -58.60
C THR A 184 -26.11 -10.03 -57.63
N TYR A 185 -27.03 -10.54 -56.81
CA TYR A 185 -26.78 -11.58 -55.81
C TYR A 185 -27.89 -12.63 -55.82
N TYR A 186 -27.73 -13.68 -55.02
CA TYR A 186 -28.72 -14.74 -54.88
C TYR A 186 -29.81 -14.33 -53.87
N ALA A 187 -31.01 -14.88 -54.07
CA ALA A 187 -32.12 -14.81 -53.12
C ALA A 187 -32.32 -16.19 -52.46
N TRP A 188 -32.24 -16.25 -51.13
CA TRP A 188 -32.52 -17.46 -50.36
C TRP A 188 -33.84 -17.25 -49.60
N PRO A 189 -34.96 -17.84 -50.06
CA PRO A 189 -36.26 -17.59 -49.44
C PRO A 189 -36.37 -18.28 -48.08
N VAL A 190 -36.95 -17.55 -47.13
CA VAL A 190 -37.29 -18.00 -45.77
C VAL A 190 -38.78 -17.81 -45.51
N ARG A 191 -39.35 -18.54 -44.55
CA ARG A 191 -40.76 -18.42 -44.14
C ARG A 191 -41.00 -18.81 -42.68
N GLY A 192 -42.15 -18.34 -42.17
CA GLY A 192 -42.74 -18.77 -40.91
C GLY A 192 -42.22 -18.05 -39.66
N THR A 193 -43.10 -17.86 -38.68
CA THR A 193 -42.75 -17.55 -37.28
C THR A 193 -43.65 -18.35 -36.32
N THR A 194 -43.07 -19.32 -35.62
CA THR A 194 -43.70 -19.97 -34.46
C THR A 194 -42.86 -19.70 -33.22
N ALA A 195 -43.51 -19.48 -32.07
CA ALA A 195 -42.83 -19.05 -30.84
C ALA A 195 -41.84 -20.13 -30.36
N LEU A 196 -40.55 -19.79 -30.38
CA LEU A 196 -39.42 -20.72 -30.19
C LEU A 196 -38.30 -20.08 -29.34
N PRO A 197 -37.30 -20.87 -28.85
CA PRO A 197 -36.49 -20.52 -27.67
C PRO A 197 -35.63 -19.26 -27.79
N VAL A 198 -35.23 -18.90 -29.01
CA VAL A 198 -34.46 -17.69 -29.31
C VAL A 198 -35.33 -16.76 -30.16
N GLN A 199 -35.58 -15.57 -29.66
CA GLN A 199 -36.07 -14.46 -30.48
C GLN A 199 -34.85 -13.75 -31.07
N LEU A 200 -34.74 -13.68 -32.40
CA LEU A 200 -33.73 -12.84 -33.02
C LEU A 200 -33.99 -11.36 -32.69
N HIS A 201 -32.93 -10.59 -32.49
CA HIS A 201 -33.07 -9.14 -32.36
C HIS A 201 -33.57 -8.58 -33.69
N ARG A 202 -34.54 -7.66 -33.67
CA ARG A 202 -35.10 -7.11 -34.89
C ARG A 202 -34.20 -6.01 -35.46
N THR A 203 -34.26 -5.80 -36.77
CA THR A 203 -33.43 -4.82 -37.50
C THR A 203 -33.61 -3.38 -37.03
N GLY A 204 -34.70 -3.08 -36.32
CA GLY A 204 -35.08 -1.72 -35.89
C GLY A 204 -35.64 -0.85 -37.03
N GLN A 205 -35.71 -1.38 -38.25
CA GLN A 205 -36.28 -0.72 -39.43
C GLN A 205 -37.82 -0.70 -39.32
N THR A 206 -38.35 0.41 -38.81
CA THR A 206 -39.79 0.68 -38.64
C THR A 206 -40.41 1.49 -39.78
N VAL A 207 -39.59 1.89 -40.74
CA VAL A 207 -39.95 2.69 -41.91
C VAL A 207 -39.61 1.86 -43.15
N SER A 208 -40.57 1.75 -44.07
CA SER A 208 -40.31 1.23 -45.41
C SER A 208 -39.73 2.33 -46.30
N TYR A 209 -38.64 1.99 -46.98
CA TYR A 209 -37.90 2.84 -47.91
C TYR A 209 -38.01 2.33 -49.36
N ALA A 210 -38.41 1.06 -49.57
CA ALA A 210 -38.70 0.49 -50.87
C ALA A 210 -39.79 -0.59 -50.78
N ALA A 211 -40.59 -0.75 -51.83
CA ALA A 211 -41.68 -1.74 -51.84
C ALA A 211 -41.10 -3.17 -51.71
N GLY A 212 -41.58 -3.91 -50.71
CA GLY A 212 -41.11 -5.26 -50.39
C GLY A 212 -39.90 -5.36 -49.46
N ASP A 213 -39.43 -4.25 -48.88
CA ASP A 213 -38.45 -4.31 -47.78
C ASP A 213 -39.03 -4.88 -46.48
N ASP A 214 -38.14 -5.21 -45.53
CA ASP A 214 -38.54 -5.67 -44.19
C ASP A 214 -39.39 -4.60 -43.47
N GLY A 215 -39.10 -3.31 -43.67
CA GLY A 215 -39.93 -2.18 -43.23
C GLY A 215 -41.39 -2.21 -43.70
N GLN A 216 -41.72 -2.94 -44.78
CA GLN A 216 -43.09 -3.16 -45.25
C GLN A 216 -43.64 -4.55 -44.91
N LEU A 217 -42.87 -5.61 -45.15
CA LEU A 217 -43.36 -7.00 -45.11
C LEU A 217 -43.28 -7.65 -43.73
N GLU A 218 -42.27 -7.30 -42.93
CA GLU A 218 -42.13 -7.73 -41.53
C GLU A 218 -41.53 -6.60 -40.69
N ALA A 219 -42.24 -5.48 -40.64
CA ALA A 219 -41.75 -4.25 -40.02
C ALA A 219 -41.13 -4.53 -38.64
N GLY A 220 -39.90 -4.05 -38.43
CA GLY A 220 -39.23 -4.17 -37.16
C GLY A 220 -40.11 -3.58 -36.06
N VAL A 221 -40.25 -4.30 -34.93
CA VAL A 221 -40.76 -3.63 -33.72
C VAL A 221 -39.71 -2.60 -33.32
N ALA A 222 -40.14 -1.36 -33.14
CA ALA A 222 -39.30 -0.30 -32.63
C ALA A 222 -38.58 -0.79 -31.37
N LEU A 223 -37.25 -0.68 -31.35
CA LEU A 223 -36.48 -0.93 -30.12
C LEU A 223 -37.07 -0.05 -29.00
N PRO A 224 -37.26 -0.58 -27.78
CA PRO A 224 -37.89 0.18 -26.70
C PRO A 224 -37.20 1.53 -26.51
N VAL A 225 -37.97 2.61 -26.40
CA VAL A 225 -37.42 3.97 -26.25
C VAL A 225 -36.53 4.09 -25.00
N THR A 226 -36.81 3.24 -24.01
CA THR A 226 -35.97 2.97 -22.83
C THR A 226 -35.44 1.53 -22.86
N ARG A 227 -34.69 1.16 -23.91
CA ARG A 227 -34.04 -0.15 -24.04
C ARG A 227 -33.02 -0.38 -22.92
N PHE A 228 -32.24 0.65 -22.59
CA PHE A 228 -31.20 0.58 -21.57
C PHE A 228 -31.64 1.27 -20.28
N ALA A 229 -31.62 0.53 -19.18
CA ALA A 229 -31.85 1.06 -17.84
C ALA A 229 -30.49 1.28 -17.14
N ALA A 230 -30.25 2.49 -16.67
CA ALA A 230 -29.06 2.76 -15.85
C ALA A 230 -29.19 2.10 -14.47
N ASP A 231 -28.09 1.53 -14.01
CA ASP A 231 -27.98 1.06 -12.63
C ASP A 231 -27.96 2.25 -11.64
N PRO A 232 -28.15 2.03 -10.32
CA PRO A 232 -28.14 3.11 -9.33
C PRO A 232 -26.83 3.92 -9.29
N THR A 233 -25.69 3.32 -9.66
CA THR A 233 -24.40 4.03 -9.72
C THR A 233 -24.27 4.90 -10.97
N GLY A 234 -25.14 4.69 -11.96
CA GLY A 234 -25.15 5.39 -13.23
C GLY A 234 -23.94 5.08 -14.13
N ARG A 235 -23.28 3.93 -13.92
CA ARG A 235 -22.05 3.49 -14.62
C ARG A 235 -22.27 2.27 -15.51
N CYS A 236 -23.38 1.56 -15.37
CA CYS A 236 -23.76 0.40 -16.17
C CYS A 236 -25.17 0.55 -16.75
N LEU A 237 -25.44 -0.20 -17.80
CA LEU A 237 -26.70 -0.19 -18.55
C LEU A 237 -27.20 -1.61 -18.72
N THR A 238 -28.31 -1.96 -18.04
CA THR A 238 -29.01 -3.22 -18.29
C THR A 238 -29.88 -3.07 -19.54
N ASP A 239 -29.62 -3.90 -20.54
CA ASP A 239 -30.38 -3.99 -21.77
C ASP A 239 -31.66 -4.80 -21.54
N ALA A 240 -32.82 -4.12 -21.50
CA ALA A 240 -34.11 -4.76 -21.35
C ALA A 240 -34.49 -5.69 -22.53
N LEU A 241 -33.81 -5.56 -23.69
CA LEU A 241 -34.02 -6.47 -24.81
C LEU A 241 -33.35 -7.83 -24.58
N THR A 242 -32.07 -7.85 -24.22
CA THR A 242 -31.24 -9.07 -24.13
C THR A 242 -30.97 -9.57 -22.71
N GLY A 243 -31.34 -8.77 -21.70
CA GLY A 243 -31.00 -8.97 -20.30
C GLY A 243 -29.54 -8.63 -19.95
N LEU A 244 -28.65 -8.54 -20.95
CA LEU A 244 -27.22 -8.26 -20.76
C LEU A 244 -27.00 -6.92 -20.06
N THR A 245 -25.97 -6.84 -19.22
CA THR A 245 -25.57 -5.56 -18.62
C THR A 245 -24.23 -5.12 -19.20
N TRP A 246 -24.20 -3.88 -19.69
CA TRP A 246 -23.09 -3.27 -20.43
C TRP A 246 -22.43 -2.20 -19.57
N ILE A 247 -21.13 -1.97 -19.77
CA ILE A 247 -20.49 -0.74 -19.25
C ILE A 247 -21.08 0.47 -19.98
N LYS A 248 -21.42 1.53 -19.25
CA LYS A 248 -22.04 2.71 -19.85
C LYS A 248 -21.07 3.45 -20.77
N SER A 249 -19.82 3.59 -20.34
CA SER A 249 -18.76 4.26 -21.11
C SER A 249 -17.78 3.22 -21.62
N PRO A 250 -17.45 3.19 -22.93
CA PRO A 250 -16.37 2.36 -23.46
C PRO A 250 -15.04 2.58 -22.74
N LEU A 251 -14.16 1.57 -22.81
CA LEU A 251 -12.77 1.73 -22.42
C LEU A 251 -12.15 2.86 -23.27
N SER A 252 -11.64 3.88 -22.60
CA SER A 252 -11.42 5.23 -23.16
C SER A 252 -10.22 5.34 -24.11
N THR A 253 -9.42 4.29 -24.19
CA THR A 253 -8.16 4.21 -24.94
C THR A 253 -8.18 2.97 -25.82
N LEU A 254 -7.53 3.05 -26.98
CA LEU A 254 -7.47 1.92 -27.91
C LEU A 254 -6.68 0.76 -27.31
N ARG A 255 -7.07 -0.47 -27.65
CA ARG A 255 -6.50 -1.73 -27.15
C ARG A 255 -6.21 -2.69 -28.27
N THR A 256 -5.12 -3.44 -28.17
CA THR A 256 -4.99 -4.70 -28.90
C THR A 256 -6.00 -5.72 -28.38
N TRP A 257 -6.27 -6.78 -29.14
CA TRP A 257 -7.28 -7.76 -28.76
C TRP A 257 -7.04 -8.44 -27.39
N PRO A 258 -5.81 -8.87 -27.02
CA PRO A 258 -5.55 -9.41 -25.68
C PRO A 258 -5.77 -8.39 -24.55
N GLU A 259 -5.24 -7.17 -24.69
CA GLU A 259 -5.43 -6.12 -23.67
C GLU A 259 -6.91 -5.74 -23.51
N ALA A 260 -7.73 -5.87 -24.55
CA ALA A 260 -9.18 -5.65 -24.48
C ALA A 260 -9.91 -6.74 -23.68
N ILE A 261 -9.40 -7.97 -23.70
CA ILE A 261 -9.90 -9.07 -22.87
C ILE A 261 -9.45 -8.88 -21.42
N ASP A 262 -8.17 -8.59 -21.19
CA ASP A 262 -7.60 -8.40 -19.85
C ASP A 262 -8.24 -7.20 -19.12
N ASP A 263 -8.40 -6.06 -19.81
CA ASP A 263 -9.10 -4.89 -19.25
C ASP A 263 -10.56 -5.21 -18.92
N ALA A 264 -11.27 -5.99 -19.77
CA ALA A 264 -12.66 -6.31 -19.54
C ALA A 264 -12.84 -7.29 -18.35
N ASN A 265 -11.99 -8.31 -18.28
CA ASN A 265 -12.01 -9.34 -17.22
C ASN A 265 -11.54 -8.82 -15.86
N SER A 266 -10.81 -7.69 -15.81
CA SER A 266 -10.34 -7.06 -14.57
C SER A 266 -11.28 -5.98 -14.03
N LEU A 267 -12.41 -5.70 -14.69
CA LEU A 267 -13.39 -4.73 -14.19
C LEU A 267 -14.07 -5.22 -12.91
N ASN A 268 -14.07 -4.37 -11.88
CA ASN A 268 -15.00 -4.42 -10.77
C ASN A 268 -15.89 -3.17 -10.84
N LEU A 269 -17.08 -3.31 -11.44
CA LEU A 269 -17.96 -2.19 -11.77
C LEU A 269 -19.42 -2.54 -11.48
N CYS A 270 -20.17 -1.61 -10.87
CA CYS A 270 -21.58 -1.76 -10.50
C CYS A 270 -21.86 -2.98 -9.59
N GLY A 271 -20.91 -3.34 -8.72
CA GLY A 271 -21.02 -4.50 -7.83
C GLY A 271 -20.74 -5.85 -8.51
N TYR A 272 -20.16 -5.84 -9.72
CA TYR A 272 -19.97 -7.03 -10.55
C TYR A 272 -18.50 -7.21 -10.96
N THR A 273 -18.05 -8.46 -10.99
CA THR A 273 -16.67 -8.89 -11.32
C THR A 273 -16.60 -9.94 -12.44
N ASP A 274 -17.74 -10.36 -12.98
CA ASP A 274 -17.91 -11.28 -14.13
C ASP A 274 -18.05 -10.52 -15.46
N TRP A 275 -17.37 -9.38 -15.56
CA TRP A 275 -17.25 -8.62 -16.79
C TRP A 275 -16.33 -9.33 -17.77
N ARG A 276 -16.62 -9.17 -19.06
CA ARG A 276 -15.85 -9.76 -20.15
C ARG A 276 -16.07 -8.99 -21.45
N LEU A 277 -15.25 -9.31 -22.45
CA LEU A 277 -15.48 -8.85 -23.81
C LEU A 277 -16.74 -9.54 -24.38
N PRO A 278 -17.59 -8.86 -25.15
CA PRO A 278 -18.80 -9.44 -25.73
C PRO A 278 -18.47 -10.34 -26.92
N ASN A 279 -19.22 -11.42 -27.09
CA ASN A 279 -19.14 -12.22 -28.32
C ASN A 279 -19.81 -11.48 -29.50
N ARG A 280 -19.59 -11.99 -30.72
CA ARG A 280 -20.12 -11.43 -31.98
C ARG A 280 -21.64 -11.26 -31.97
N GLN A 281 -22.40 -12.15 -31.35
CA GLN A 281 -23.87 -12.03 -31.23
C GLN A 281 -24.28 -10.96 -30.23
N GLU A 282 -23.60 -10.89 -29.09
CA GLU A 282 -23.87 -9.90 -28.04
C GLU A 282 -23.60 -8.48 -28.53
N LEU A 283 -22.42 -8.22 -29.10
CA LEU A 283 -22.07 -6.88 -29.60
C LEU A 283 -22.94 -6.46 -30.79
N ARG A 284 -23.23 -7.38 -31.72
CA ARG A 284 -24.14 -7.14 -32.85
C ARG A 284 -25.55 -6.77 -32.39
N SER A 285 -26.03 -7.29 -31.26
CA SER A 285 -27.37 -6.95 -30.74
C SER A 285 -27.55 -5.46 -30.41
N LEU A 286 -26.46 -4.68 -30.29
CA LEU A 286 -26.50 -3.22 -30.13
C LEU A 286 -26.72 -2.45 -31.44
N VAL A 287 -26.57 -3.09 -32.60
CA VAL A 287 -26.75 -2.48 -33.93
C VAL A 287 -28.23 -2.22 -34.20
N ASN A 288 -28.53 -1.03 -34.71
CA ASN A 288 -29.84 -0.67 -35.24
C ASN A 288 -29.71 -0.35 -36.73
N TYR A 289 -30.14 -1.28 -37.58
CA TYR A 289 -30.05 -1.18 -39.04
C TYR A 289 -31.06 -0.18 -39.64
N GLY A 290 -32.09 0.20 -38.88
CA GLY A 290 -33.01 1.28 -39.22
C GLY A 290 -32.40 2.69 -39.10
N GLU A 291 -31.18 2.81 -38.57
CA GLU A 291 -30.54 4.08 -38.24
C GLU A 291 -29.16 4.23 -38.92
N SER A 292 -28.86 5.43 -39.43
CA SER A 292 -27.61 5.68 -40.17
C SER A 292 -26.35 5.76 -39.29
N ARG A 293 -26.51 5.78 -37.96
CA ARG A 293 -25.41 5.96 -36.97
C ARG A 293 -25.74 5.28 -35.63
N THR A 294 -25.49 3.97 -35.53
CA THR A 294 -25.79 3.17 -34.31
C THR A 294 -25.23 3.80 -33.02
N ALA A 295 -23.97 4.23 -32.99
CA ALA A 295 -23.36 4.84 -31.81
C ALA A 295 -24.05 6.14 -31.35
N ALA A 296 -24.64 6.92 -32.26
CA ALA A 296 -25.38 8.12 -31.88
C ALA A 296 -26.68 7.75 -31.13
N VAL A 297 -27.36 6.68 -31.58
CA VAL A 297 -28.57 6.13 -30.95
C VAL A 297 -28.24 5.56 -29.56
N LEU A 298 -27.17 4.77 -29.44
CA LEU A 298 -26.73 4.22 -28.15
C LEU A 298 -26.41 5.32 -27.13
N ASN A 299 -25.68 6.37 -27.53
CA ASN A 299 -25.42 7.51 -26.66
C ASN A 299 -26.71 8.25 -26.25
N ALA A 300 -27.67 8.42 -27.16
CA ALA A 300 -28.97 9.01 -26.85
C ALA A 300 -29.82 8.16 -25.89
N GLN A 301 -29.62 6.84 -25.89
CA GLN A 301 -30.24 5.89 -24.95
C GLN A 301 -29.44 5.67 -23.65
N GLY A 302 -28.42 6.51 -23.39
CA GLY A 302 -27.75 6.57 -22.09
C GLY A 302 -26.29 6.10 -22.07
N PHE A 303 -25.74 5.57 -23.17
CA PHE A 303 -24.30 5.27 -23.22
C PHE A 303 -23.44 6.55 -23.17
N GLY A 304 -22.27 6.43 -22.54
CA GLY A 304 -21.32 7.50 -22.28
C GLY A 304 -20.16 7.53 -23.26
N GLY A 305 -20.39 7.97 -24.50
CA GLY A 305 -19.33 8.31 -25.44
C GLY A 305 -18.90 7.20 -26.41
N VAL A 306 -19.81 6.28 -26.74
CA VAL A 306 -19.65 5.31 -27.85
C VAL A 306 -19.31 6.05 -29.15
N LYS A 307 -18.39 5.51 -29.95
CA LYS A 307 -17.86 6.15 -31.17
C LYS A 307 -18.32 5.42 -32.43
N ASN A 308 -18.36 6.15 -33.55
CA ASN A 308 -18.50 5.56 -34.89
C ASN A 308 -17.15 4.91 -35.28
N ARG A 309 -16.86 3.71 -34.74
CA ARG A 309 -15.62 2.96 -34.97
C ARG A 309 -15.86 1.47 -34.67
N GLN A 310 -14.96 0.62 -35.14
CA GLN A 310 -14.87 -0.79 -34.78
C GLN A 310 -14.61 -1.00 -33.27
N TYR A 311 -15.31 -1.98 -32.71
CA TYR A 311 -15.17 -2.51 -31.36
C TYR A 311 -14.82 -4.00 -31.40
N TRP A 312 -13.87 -4.45 -30.57
CA TRP A 312 -13.49 -5.86 -30.47
C TRP A 312 -14.64 -6.73 -29.93
N THR A 313 -14.71 -7.97 -30.43
CA THR A 313 -15.48 -9.08 -29.83
C THR A 313 -14.53 -10.14 -29.27
N SER A 314 -15.01 -11.01 -28.38
CA SER A 314 -14.30 -12.21 -27.93
C SER A 314 -14.22 -13.33 -28.98
N THR A 315 -14.91 -13.19 -30.11
CA THR A 315 -15.01 -14.23 -31.15
C THR A 315 -13.78 -14.23 -32.06
N THR A 316 -12.99 -15.31 -32.03
CA THR A 316 -11.86 -15.51 -32.94
C THR A 316 -12.36 -15.85 -34.36
N ASP A 317 -11.66 -15.41 -35.40
CA ASP A 317 -11.92 -15.90 -36.77
C ASP A 317 -11.43 -17.36 -36.88
N ALA A 318 -12.35 -18.29 -37.13
CA ALA A 318 -12.02 -19.72 -37.29
C ALA A 318 -11.28 -20.04 -38.60
N TYR A 319 -11.32 -19.15 -39.60
CA TYR A 319 -10.54 -19.31 -40.84
C TYR A 319 -9.08 -18.92 -40.63
N GLU A 320 -8.81 -17.79 -39.98
CA GLU A 320 -7.46 -17.31 -39.67
C GLU A 320 -7.37 -16.82 -38.21
N THR A 321 -6.94 -17.69 -37.30
CA THR A 321 -6.98 -17.49 -35.84
C THR A 321 -6.16 -16.29 -35.33
N GLY A 322 -5.27 -15.76 -36.18
CA GLY A 322 -4.59 -14.47 -36.01
C GLY A 322 -5.49 -13.24 -36.16
N ARG A 323 -6.79 -13.43 -36.40
CA ARG A 323 -7.82 -12.39 -36.46
C ARG A 323 -8.92 -12.64 -35.42
N ALA A 324 -9.64 -11.59 -35.07
CA ALA A 324 -10.88 -11.64 -34.31
C ALA A 324 -11.95 -10.81 -35.00
N TRP A 325 -13.22 -11.12 -34.75
CA TRP A 325 -14.35 -10.35 -35.24
C TRP A 325 -14.48 -9.02 -34.48
N SER A 326 -15.03 -8.03 -35.16
CA SER A 326 -15.28 -6.68 -34.64
C SER A 326 -16.51 -6.09 -35.30
N ILE A 327 -17.26 -5.28 -34.55
CA ILE A 327 -18.46 -4.60 -35.07
C ILE A 327 -18.17 -3.09 -35.14
N ASP A 328 -18.40 -2.48 -36.30
CA ASP A 328 -18.36 -1.02 -36.45
C ASP A 328 -19.70 -0.41 -36.02
N LEU A 329 -19.75 0.14 -34.81
CA LEU A 329 -20.94 0.83 -34.29
C LEU A 329 -21.22 2.17 -34.99
N GLY A 330 -20.39 2.58 -35.96
CA GLY A 330 -20.72 3.67 -36.89
C GLY A 330 -21.71 3.24 -37.98
N SER A 331 -21.39 2.15 -38.69
CA SER A 331 -22.11 1.68 -39.89
C SER A 331 -23.01 0.47 -39.67
N GLY A 332 -22.77 -0.33 -38.63
CA GLY A 332 -23.36 -1.66 -38.43
C GLY A 332 -22.58 -2.79 -39.09
N LEU A 333 -21.44 -2.53 -39.73
CA LEU A 333 -20.63 -3.54 -40.41
C LEU A 333 -19.97 -4.54 -39.45
N ASP A 334 -20.03 -5.82 -39.83
CA ASP A 334 -19.42 -6.96 -39.17
C ASP A 334 -18.17 -7.43 -39.93
N VAL A 335 -16.99 -7.21 -39.33
CA VAL A 335 -15.69 -7.21 -40.02
C VAL A 335 -14.60 -7.80 -39.12
N PHE A 336 -13.57 -8.43 -39.69
CA PHE A 336 -12.43 -8.87 -38.89
C PHE A 336 -11.40 -7.76 -38.63
N ALA A 337 -10.58 -7.95 -37.60
CA ALA A 337 -9.37 -7.18 -37.34
C ALA A 337 -8.24 -8.09 -36.83
N TYR A 338 -6.99 -7.67 -37.04
CA TYR A 338 -5.80 -8.49 -36.80
C TYR A 338 -5.31 -8.40 -35.35
N LYS A 339 -5.06 -9.57 -34.75
CA LYS A 339 -4.41 -9.72 -33.44
C LYS A 339 -2.90 -9.39 -33.54
N PRO A 340 -2.22 -9.11 -32.41
CA PRO A 340 -0.77 -8.95 -32.39
C PRO A 340 -0.04 -10.15 -33.03
N GLY A 341 1.03 -9.88 -33.77
CA GLY A 341 1.86 -10.89 -34.44
C GLY A 341 1.71 -10.94 -35.97
N TYR A 342 0.57 -10.49 -36.52
CA TYR A 342 0.33 -10.43 -37.98
C TYR A 342 0.39 -9.00 -38.51
N ALA A 343 -0.48 -8.13 -37.98
CA ALA A 343 -0.43 -6.68 -38.18
C ALA A 343 -1.16 -6.01 -37.01
N THR A 344 -0.43 -5.48 -36.03
CA THR A 344 -1.03 -5.03 -34.76
C THR A 344 -2.05 -3.90 -34.97
N GLN A 345 -3.34 -4.21 -34.81
CA GLN A 345 -4.43 -3.24 -34.81
C GLN A 345 -4.90 -2.96 -33.38
N THR A 346 -5.35 -1.72 -33.15
CA THR A 346 -5.91 -1.29 -31.87
C THR A 346 -7.29 -0.67 -32.07
N LEU A 347 -8.30 -1.29 -31.45
CA LEU A 347 -9.72 -0.93 -31.55
C LEU A 347 -10.26 -0.50 -30.18
N LEU A 348 -11.53 -0.13 -30.13
CA LEU A 348 -12.22 0.14 -28.87
C LEU A 348 -12.79 -1.16 -28.27
N ALA A 349 -13.15 -1.11 -26.99
CA ALA A 349 -13.75 -2.23 -26.27
C ALA A 349 -14.91 -1.74 -25.40
N LEU A 350 -15.94 -2.59 -25.29
CA LEU A 350 -17.16 -2.33 -24.55
C LEU A 350 -17.52 -3.63 -23.80
N ALA A 351 -17.20 -3.70 -22.51
CA ALA A 351 -17.44 -4.91 -21.72
C ALA A 351 -18.92 -5.16 -21.42
N VAL A 352 -19.26 -6.44 -21.27
CA VAL A 352 -20.60 -6.95 -21.00
C VAL A 352 -20.54 -8.02 -19.90
N ARG A 353 -21.67 -8.29 -19.26
CA ARG A 353 -21.89 -9.42 -18.34
C ARG A 353 -23.30 -10.00 -18.51
N SER A 354 -23.49 -11.22 -17.98
CA SER A 354 -24.79 -11.89 -17.95
C SER A 354 -25.85 -11.14 -17.12
N GLY A 355 -27.13 -11.27 -17.49
CA GLY A 355 -28.24 -10.50 -16.89
C GLY A 355 -28.83 -11.01 -15.57
N ALA A 356 -28.30 -12.10 -15.01
CA ALA A 356 -28.99 -12.89 -13.98
C ALA A 356 -28.29 -12.86 -12.61
N ALA A 357 -28.02 -11.66 -12.10
CA ALA A 357 -27.82 -11.43 -10.68
C ALA A 357 -28.66 -10.22 -10.27
N THR A 358 -29.53 -10.37 -9.27
CA THR A 358 -30.01 -9.21 -8.51
C THR A 358 -28.79 -8.47 -7.97
N PRO A 359 -28.69 -7.14 -8.11
CA PRO A 359 -27.56 -6.41 -7.54
C PRO A 359 -27.41 -6.78 -6.07
N PRO A 360 -26.20 -7.10 -5.58
CA PRO A 360 -25.93 -6.98 -4.15
C PRO A 360 -26.38 -5.57 -3.76
N THR A 361 -27.16 -5.43 -2.68
CA THR A 361 -27.54 -4.10 -2.23
C THR A 361 -26.27 -3.35 -1.84
N GLY A 362 -25.87 -2.42 -2.71
CA GLY A 362 -24.69 -1.61 -2.51
C GLY A 362 -24.91 -0.66 -1.36
N HIS A 363 -24.41 -1.02 -0.19
CA HIS A 363 -24.50 -0.18 0.99
C HIS A 363 -23.53 0.98 0.88
N ALA A 364 -24.01 2.18 1.24
CA ALA A 364 -23.15 3.32 1.41
C ALA A 364 -22.50 3.29 2.80
N LEU A 365 -21.20 3.54 2.87
CA LEU A 365 -20.52 3.85 4.12
C LEU A 365 -20.00 5.28 4.06
N SER A 366 -20.34 6.11 5.03
CA SER A 366 -19.88 7.49 5.07
C SER A 366 -19.47 7.94 6.47
N GLY A 367 -18.67 9.01 6.50
CA GLY A 367 -18.23 9.64 7.72
C GLY A 367 -17.43 10.89 7.40
N ARG A 368 -16.91 11.51 8.45
CA ARG A 368 -16.12 12.73 8.37
C ARG A 368 -14.79 12.57 9.09
N VAL A 369 -13.73 13.10 8.51
CA VAL A 369 -12.44 13.26 9.17
C VAL A 369 -12.24 14.73 9.55
N THR A 370 -11.98 14.98 10.83
CA THR A 370 -11.82 16.34 11.37
C THR A 370 -10.50 16.52 12.09
N SER A 371 -9.92 17.72 12.02
CA SER A 371 -8.77 18.16 12.79
C SER A 371 -9.09 19.49 13.48
N GLY A 372 -8.86 19.60 14.79
CA GLY A 372 -9.22 20.79 15.56
C GLY A 372 -10.71 21.19 15.52
N GLY A 373 -11.60 20.25 15.15
CA GLY A 373 -13.03 20.51 14.93
C GLY A 373 -13.40 21.03 13.53
N SER A 374 -12.43 21.22 12.64
CA SER A 374 -12.64 21.57 11.23
C SER A 374 -12.46 20.35 10.32
N GLY A 375 -13.08 20.36 9.13
CA GLY A 375 -12.92 19.31 8.13
C GLY A 375 -11.50 19.16 7.61
N LEU A 376 -11.01 17.93 7.43
CA LEU A 376 -9.67 17.65 6.94
C LEU A 376 -9.72 16.94 5.58
N ALA A 377 -9.35 17.65 4.51
CA ALA A 377 -9.53 17.25 3.11
C ALA A 377 -8.35 16.47 2.52
N GLY A 378 -8.54 15.39 1.77
CA GLY A 378 -7.45 14.56 1.22
C GLY A 378 -6.88 13.49 2.17
N VAL A 379 -7.60 13.15 3.25
CA VAL A 379 -7.30 11.95 4.04
C VAL A 379 -7.71 10.75 3.18
N THR A 380 -6.79 9.82 2.95
CA THR A 380 -7.10 8.58 2.22
C THR A 380 -7.76 7.61 3.18
N LEU A 381 -8.97 7.15 2.85
CA LEU A 381 -9.68 6.13 3.61
C LEU A 381 -9.57 4.83 2.81
N THR A 382 -8.92 3.82 3.38
CA THR A 382 -8.87 2.47 2.83
C THR A 382 -9.88 1.60 3.57
N LEU A 383 -10.88 1.10 2.86
CA LEU A 383 -11.85 0.15 3.35
C LEU A 383 -11.44 -1.24 2.85
N ALA A 384 -11.06 -2.14 3.76
CA ALA A 384 -10.69 -3.52 3.43
C ALA A 384 -11.79 -4.51 3.82
N GLY A 385 -12.13 -5.47 2.95
CA GLY A 385 -13.23 -6.42 3.20
C GLY A 385 -13.64 -7.23 1.96
N PRO A 386 -14.92 -7.62 1.82
CA PRO A 386 -15.43 -8.30 0.62
C PRO A 386 -15.23 -7.51 -0.69
N THR A 387 -15.10 -6.19 -0.61
CA THR A 387 -14.67 -5.33 -1.71
C THR A 387 -13.76 -4.26 -1.14
N ASP A 388 -12.48 -4.31 -1.50
CA ASP A 388 -11.53 -3.29 -1.10
C ASP A 388 -11.79 -2.00 -1.90
N GLN A 389 -11.92 -0.88 -1.19
CA GLN A 389 -12.09 0.44 -1.80
C GLN A 389 -11.16 1.46 -1.15
N VAL A 390 -10.78 2.47 -1.93
CA VAL A 390 -10.02 3.63 -1.46
C VAL A 390 -10.73 4.89 -1.92
N THR A 391 -10.94 5.82 -0.99
CA THR A 391 -11.50 7.15 -1.27
C THR A 391 -10.68 8.22 -0.56
N GLN A 392 -10.94 9.49 -0.84
CA GLN A 392 -10.34 10.62 -0.12
C GLN A 392 -11.43 11.57 0.40
N THR A 393 -11.16 12.21 1.54
CA THR A 393 -12.06 13.24 2.07
C THR A 393 -12.10 14.49 1.18
N ASP A 394 -13.27 15.10 1.07
CA ASP A 394 -13.48 16.36 0.34
C ASP A 394 -12.99 17.59 1.14
N ALA A 395 -13.18 18.80 0.60
CA ALA A 395 -12.84 20.06 1.25
C ALA A 395 -13.47 20.26 2.65
N ASN A 396 -14.59 19.59 2.94
CA ASN A 396 -15.29 19.63 4.22
C ASN A 396 -14.85 18.49 5.16
N GLY A 397 -13.91 17.63 4.74
CA GLY A 397 -13.49 16.45 5.49
C GLY A 397 -14.44 15.26 5.35
N ASP A 398 -15.47 15.34 4.51
CA ASP A 398 -16.48 14.30 4.35
C ASP A 398 -15.99 13.25 3.34
N TYR A 399 -16.25 11.97 3.60
CA TYR A 399 -15.95 10.87 2.68
C TYR A 399 -17.12 9.90 2.57
N GLY A 400 -17.15 9.18 1.45
CA GLY A 400 -18.13 8.14 1.18
C GLY A 400 -17.54 7.00 0.35
N PHE A 401 -18.00 5.81 0.67
CA PHE A 401 -17.91 4.60 -0.13
C PHE A 401 -19.33 4.21 -0.54
N SER A 402 -19.49 3.67 -1.74
CA SER A 402 -20.76 3.15 -2.24
C SER A 402 -20.55 1.73 -2.76
N ASP A 403 -21.63 1.04 -3.07
CA ASP A 403 -21.58 -0.27 -3.75
C ASP A 403 -20.90 -1.37 -2.91
N LEU A 404 -20.97 -1.24 -1.58
CA LEU A 404 -20.40 -2.21 -0.65
C LEU A 404 -21.40 -3.35 -0.42
N PRO A 405 -21.07 -4.61 -0.78
CA PRO A 405 -21.90 -5.76 -0.40
C PRO A 405 -21.89 -5.98 1.13
N ASP A 406 -22.87 -6.73 1.62
CA ASP A 406 -22.93 -7.20 3.01
C ASP A 406 -21.64 -7.95 3.41
N GLY A 407 -21.16 -7.67 4.63
CA GLY A 407 -19.98 -8.32 5.19
C GLY A 407 -19.21 -7.46 6.19
N GLY A 408 -18.15 -8.06 6.74
CA GLY A 408 -17.25 -7.39 7.69
C GLY A 408 -16.19 -6.55 6.96
N TYR A 409 -16.08 -5.28 7.33
CA TYR A 409 -15.10 -4.35 6.79
C TYR A 409 -14.21 -3.77 7.89
N THR A 410 -12.97 -3.45 7.51
CA THR A 410 -12.02 -2.68 8.31
C THR A 410 -11.70 -1.38 7.59
N LEU A 411 -12.16 -0.27 8.15
CA LEU A 411 -11.93 1.07 7.64
C LEU A 411 -10.70 1.70 8.30
N THR A 412 -9.69 2.01 7.51
CA THR A 412 -8.40 2.54 7.96
C THR A 412 -8.12 3.90 7.31
N PRO A 413 -8.10 5.00 8.08
CA PRO A 413 -7.65 6.30 7.61
C PRO A 413 -6.12 6.37 7.52
N ALA A 414 -5.64 6.99 6.45
CA ALA A 414 -4.26 7.27 6.16
C ALA A 414 -4.14 8.68 5.56
N ARG A 415 -3.51 9.59 6.29
CA ARG A 415 -2.94 10.83 5.76
C ARG A 415 -1.53 10.91 6.29
N ILE A 416 -0.63 11.37 5.45
CA ILE A 416 0.72 11.75 5.86
C ILE A 416 0.58 12.70 7.08
N TYR A 417 1.40 12.49 8.13
CA TYR A 417 1.42 13.31 9.35
C TYR A 417 0.13 13.40 10.20
N SER A 418 -0.80 12.44 10.10
CA SER A 418 -1.98 12.40 10.99
C SER A 418 -2.09 11.06 11.73
N ALA A 419 -2.31 11.14 13.06
CA ALA A 419 -2.83 10.03 13.85
C ALA A 419 -4.36 10.15 13.90
N PHE A 420 -5.05 9.05 13.67
CA PHE A 420 -6.51 9.02 13.72
C PHE A 420 -6.98 8.38 15.02
N THR A 421 -8.02 8.98 15.60
CA THR A 421 -8.76 8.41 16.73
C THR A 421 -10.19 8.13 16.28
N PRO A 422 -10.64 6.85 16.25
CA PRO A 422 -9.83 5.63 16.42
C PRO A 422 -8.84 5.41 15.24
N PRO A 423 -7.79 4.58 15.40
CA PRO A 423 -6.80 4.36 14.32
C PRO A 423 -7.34 3.53 13.15
N GLN A 424 -8.41 2.77 13.37
CA GLN A 424 -9.19 2.02 12.39
C GLN A 424 -10.57 1.72 12.99
N ARG A 425 -11.56 1.40 12.15
CA ARG A 425 -12.90 0.98 12.56
C ARG A 425 -13.26 -0.35 11.91
N ALA A 426 -13.48 -1.39 12.71
CA ALA A 426 -14.15 -2.60 12.25
C ALA A 426 -15.67 -2.41 12.31
N LEU A 427 -16.38 -2.85 11.28
CA LEU A 427 -17.84 -2.79 11.19
C LEU A 427 -18.37 -3.95 10.34
N ALA A 428 -19.67 -4.20 10.39
CA ALA A 428 -20.35 -5.13 9.50
C ALA A 428 -21.53 -4.42 8.83
N LEU A 429 -21.61 -4.52 7.51
CA LEU A 429 -22.78 -4.09 6.74
C LEU A 429 -23.74 -5.27 6.61
N SER A 430 -25.00 -5.02 6.92
CA SER A 430 -26.09 -6.01 6.89
C SER A 430 -27.41 -5.35 6.48
N GLY A 431 -27.58 -5.09 5.18
CA GLY A 431 -28.84 -4.61 4.60
C GLY A 431 -29.14 -3.11 4.75
N ALA A 432 -28.20 -2.28 5.23
CA ALA A 432 -28.41 -0.84 5.40
C ALA A 432 -27.13 0.01 5.29
N ASP A 433 -27.30 1.24 4.81
CA ASP A 433 -26.25 2.27 4.77
C ASP A 433 -25.79 2.66 6.18
N THR A 434 -24.51 2.96 6.31
CA THR A 434 -23.83 3.21 7.60
C THR A 434 -23.07 4.53 7.56
N ALA A 435 -23.64 5.56 8.19
CA ALA A 435 -23.06 6.91 8.27
C ALA A 435 -22.42 7.18 9.65
N GLY A 436 -21.64 8.27 9.75
CA GLY A 436 -21.04 8.72 11.01
C GLY A 436 -19.83 7.88 11.45
N MET A 437 -19.11 7.26 10.51
CA MET A 437 -17.89 6.48 10.78
C MET A 437 -16.66 7.34 11.09
N ASP A 438 -16.87 8.45 11.77
CA ASP A 438 -15.98 9.60 11.82
C ASP A 438 -14.62 9.32 12.44
N PHE A 439 -13.61 10.09 12.03
CA PHE A 439 -12.27 10.05 12.59
C PHE A 439 -11.85 11.45 13.06
N MET A 440 -11.23 11.51 14.23
CA MET A 440 -10.49 12.70 14.64
C MET A 440 -9.03 12.52 14.26
N ALA A 441 -8.56 13.31 13.31
CA ALA A 441 -7.16 13.48 13.01
C ALA A 441 -6.54 14.42 14.06
N ALA A 442 -5.54 13.93 14.79
CA ALA A 442 -4.57 14.78 15.44
C ALA A 442 -3.30 14.77 14.56
N PRO A 443 -2.60 15.91 14.39
CA PRO A 443 -1.29 15.88 13.76
C PRO A 443 -0.38 14.92 14.55
N THR A 444 0.22 13.94 13.88
CA THR A 444 1.22 13.09 14.54
C THR A 444 2.43 13.97 14.81
N THR A 445 2.68 14.27 16.09
CA THR A 445 4.02 14.74 16.51
C THR A 445 5.09 13.65 16.38
N ALA A 446 4.73 12.43 15.96
CA ALA A 446 5.61 11.29 15.77
C ALA A 446 6.91 11.67 15.05
N TYR A 447 8.04 11.30 15.66
CA TYR A 447 9.39 11.63 15.20
C TYR A 447 9.73 13.13 15.12
N GLY A 448 8.83 14.01 15.56
CA GLY A 448 9.01 15.44 15.58
C GLY A 448 8.78 16.12 14.22
N PHE A 449 7.87 15.63 13.37
CA PHE A 449 7.48 16.34 12.15
C PHE A 449 6.01 16.79 12.21
N VAL A 450 5.72 17.93 11.59
CA VAL A 450 4.39 18.52 11.43
C VAL A 450 4.22 18.87 9.95
N ASP A 451 3.09 18.47 9.35
CA ASP A 451 2.74 18.91 7.99
C ASP A 451 2.23 20.35 8.00
N LEU A 452 2.73 21.15 7.06
CA LEU A 452 2.28 22.50 6.77
C LEU A 452 1.81 22.65 5.31
N SER A 453 1.77 21.54 4.56
CA SER A 453 1.23 21.49 3.19
C SER A 453 -0.23 21.94 3.15
N ASP A 454 -1.02 21.59 4.18
CA ASP A 454 -2.43 21.98 4.34
C ASP A 454 -2.59 23.39 4.93
N ASN A 455 -1.91 24.39 4.37
CA ASN A 455 -1.92 25.73 4.94
C ASN A 455 -3.36 26.31 5.00
N PRO A 456 -3.84 26.84 6.15
CA PRO A 456 -5.24 27.23 6.36
C PRO A 456 -5.76 28.34 5.42
N ALA A 457 -4.88 29.04 4.71
CA ALA A 457 -5.26 29.96 3.64
C ALA A 457 -5.63 29.27 2.31
N GLY A 458 -5.54 27.94 2.22
CA GLY A 458 -5.84 27.14 1.02
C GLY A 458 -4.84 27.31 -0.13
N LEU A 459 -3.75 28.04 0.06
CA LEU A 459 -2.82 28.45 -1.00
C LEU A 459 -1.99 27.32 -1.64
N LEU A 460 -1.87 26.19 -0.95
CA LEU A 460 -1.24 24.96 -1.42
C LEU A 460 -2.28 23.86 -1.75
N ASN A 461 -3.56 24.06 -1.40
CA ASN A 461 -4.59 23.05 -1.60
C ASN A 461 -5.06 23.01 -3.06
N GLY A 462 -5.20 21.80 -3.62
CA GLY A 462 -5.88 21.54 -4.89
C GLY A 462 -5.08 21.77 -6.19
N ASN A 463 -3.86 22.31 -6.12
CA ASN A 463 -2.93 22.35 -7.26
C ASN A 463 -1.68 21.56 -6.87
N ASN A 464 -1.26 20.56 -7.63
CA ASN A 464 -0.02 19.83 -7.37
C ASN A 464 1.19 20.72 -7.71
N GLN A 465 1.80 21.37 -6.71
CA GLN A 465 2.93 22.27 -6.91
C GLN A 465 4.27 21.66 -6.56
N ASN A 466 5.29 22.12 -7.30
CA ASN A 466 6.68 21.73 -7.09
C ASN A 466 7.43 22.86 -6.38
N LEU A 467 7.38 22.84 -5.03
CA LEU A 467 8.16 23.75 -4.20
C LEU A 467 9.65 23.46 -4.42
N SER A 468 10.43 24.49 -4.74
CA SER A 468 11.79 24.36 -5.27
C SER A 468 12.88 24.72 -4.27
N ASP A 469 12.67 25.71 -3.41
CA ASP A 469 13.65 26.19 -2.43
C ASP A 469 12.96 26.82 -1.21
N ILE A 470 13.66 26.85 -0.07
CA ILE A 470 13.20 27.44 1.18
C ILE A 470 14.34 28.13 1.95
N ARG A 471 14.08 29.32 2.49
CA ARG A 471 14.99 30.05 3.39
C ARG A 471 14.24 30.59 4.61
N HIS A 472 14.93 30.61 5.75
CA HIS A 472 14.44 31.23 6.97
C HIS A 472 15.34 32.41 7.40
N VAL A 473 14.78 33.31 8.21
CA VAL A 473 15.50 34.28 9.06
C VAL A 473 14.72 34.41 10.35
N THR A 474 15.42 34.39 11.48
CA THR A 474 14.82 34.52 12.81
C THR A 474 15.07 35.91 13.37
N ALA A 475 14.00 36.63 13.71
CA ALA A 475 14.06 37.99 14.27
C ALA A 475 13.33 38.02 15.61
N GLY A 476 14.07 37.83 16.71
CA GLY A 476 13.49 37.53 18.02
C GLY A 476 12.82 36.16 18.00
N GLU A 477 11.61 36.04 18.55
CA GLU A 477 10.80 34.81 18.55
C GLU A 477 10.13 34.52 17.18
N VAL A 478 10.33 35.36 16.16
CA VAL A 478 9.61 35.26 14.88
C VAL A 478 10.49 34.62 13.80
N THR A 479 10.16 33.39 13.43
CA THR A 479 10.69 32.71 12.24
C THR A 479 9.95 33.20 10.99
N ARG A 480 10.65 33.92 10.12
CA ARG A 480 10.18 34.29 8.77
C ARG A 480 10.65 33.25 7.77
N LEU A 481 9.79 32.89 6.81
CA LEU A 481 10.09 31.95 5.74
C LEU A 481 9.82 32.56 4.37
N LEU A 482 10.67 32.25 3.39
CA LEU A 482 10.39 32.39 1.96
C LEU A 482 10.53 31.03 1.28
N ILE A 483 9.57 30.68 0.44
CA ILE A 483 9.50 29.41 -0.30
C ILE A 483 9.26 29.72 -1.78
N THR A 484 10.01 29.13 -2.69
CA THR A 484 9.75 29.24 -4.14
C THR A 484 8.97 28.03 -4.64
N SER A 485 8.15 28.24 -5.68
CA SER A 485 7.53 27.17 -6.47
C SER A 485 7.93 27.31 -7.93
N SER A 486 8.31 26.20 -8.53
CA SER A 486 8.68 26.12 -9.96
C SER A 486 7.45 25.96 -10.86
N ASN A 487 6.34 25.43 -10.34
CA ASN A 487 5.09 25.24 -11.06
C ASN A 487 3.88 25.28 -10.08
N PRO A 488 2.97 26.27 -10.17
CA PRO A 488 3.12 27.52 -10.89
C PRO A 488 4.21 28.41 -10.26
N ALA A 489 4.87 29.19 -11.09
CA ALA A 489 5.98 30.05 -10.69
C ALA A 489 5.58 31.11 -9.63
N ARG A 490 5.93 30.90 -8.35
CA ARG A 490 5.50 31.76 -7.23
C ARG A 490 6.54 31.86 -6.13
N VAL A 491 6.43 32.90 -5.30
CA VAL A 491 7.04 32.95 -3.97
C VAL A 491 5.94 32.97 -2.93
N TYR A 492 6.07 32.12 -1.91
CA TYR A 492 5.27 32.13 -0.71
C TYR A 492 6.09 32.71 0.45
N ARG A 493 5.46 33.49 1.33
CA ARG A 493 6.05 33.94 2.58
C ARG A 493 5.22 33.52 3.79
N SER A 494 5.89 33.31 4.92
CA SER A 494 5.28 33.22 6.26
C SER A 494 6.02 34.14 7.23
N THR A 495 5.29 34.65 8.23
CA THR A 495 5.83 35.40 9.37
C THR A 495 5.48 34.74 10.71
N ASP A 496 5.14 33.46 10.69
CA ASP A 496 4.59 32.70 11.81
C ASP A 496 5.04 31.23 11.82
N GLY A 497 6.27 30.97 11.33
CA GLY A 497 6.82 29.61 11.29
C GLY A 497 6.03 28.64 10.40
N GLY A 498 5.54 29.13 9.27
CA GLY A 498 4.81 28.38 8.25
C GLY A 498 3.32 28.13 8.54
N ALA A 499 2.78 28.60 9.67
CA ALA A 499 1.38 28.42 10.04
C ALA A 499 0.41 29.13 9.07
N THR A 500 0.77 30.30 8.52
CA THR A 500 0.06 30.95 7.41
C THR A 500 1.03 31.31 6.29
N LEU A 501 0.60 31.08 5.06
CA LEU A 501 1.33 31.49 3.86
C LEU A 501 0.62 32.66 3.16
N GLN A 502 1.40 33.46 2.45
CA GLN A 502 0.92 34.51 1.54
C GLN A 502 1.74 34.45 0.25
N SER A 503 1.07 34.39 -0.90
CA SER A 503 1.73 34.22 -2.20
C SER A 503 1.91 35.52 -2.98
N ALA A 504 3.07 35.71 -3.59
CA ALA A 504 3.34 36.72 -4.62
C ALA A 504 3.73 36.05 -5.96
N ASP A 505 3.19 36.56 -7.06
CA ASP A 505 3.55 36.15 -8.42
C ASP A 505 4.71 37.03 -8.93
N LEU A 506 5.87 36.41 -9.22
CA LEU A 506 7.04 37.10 -9.77
C LEU A 506 6.90 37.41 -11.28
N ARG A 507 5.90 36.82 -11.96
CA ARG A 507 5.73 36.84 -13.42
C ARG A 507 6.90 36.21 -14.20
N HIS A 508 7.67 35.36 -13.52
CA HIS A 508 8.72 34.50 -14.05
C HIS A 508 8.94 33.32 -13.10
N GLY A 509 9.57 32.25 -13.60
CA GLY A 509 9.97 31.08 -12.79
C GLY A 509 10.68 31.48 -11.50
N ALA A 510 10.36 30.82 -10.39
CA ALA A 510 11.06 30.96 -9.11
C ALA A 510 11.73 29.62 -8.79
N GLN A 511 13.06 29.57 -8.84
CA GLN A 511 13.85 28.35 -8.61
C GLN A 511 14.63 28.41 -7.31
N ALA A 512 15.22 29.56 -6.97
CA ALA A 512 15.88 29.78 -5.68
C ALA A 512 15.59 31.16 -5.13
N VAL A 513 15.72 31.28 -3.81
CA VAL A 513 15.59 32.55 -3.08
C VAL A 513 16.72 32.71 -2.08
N TYR A 514 17.15 33.96 -1.91
CA TYR A 514 18.02 34.41 -0.84
C TYR A 514 17.28 35.43 0.02
N MET A 515 17.31 35.27 1.33
CA MET A 515 16.74 36.22 2.29
C MET A 515 17.88 36.82 3.11
N PHE A 516 17.93 38.15 3.20
CA PHE A 516 19.00 38.84 3.92
C PHE A 516 18.74 38.80 5.43
N PRO A 517 19.78 38.90 6.27
CA PRO A 517 19.63 38.87 7.74
C PRO A 517 18.73 39.95 8.35
N ASP A 518 18.36 40.99 7.59
CA ASP A 518 17.39 42.01 8.00
C ASP A 518 15.93 41.48 8.00
N GLY A 519 15.66 40.32 7.40
CA GLY A 519 14.34 39.71 7.26
C GLY A 519 13.36 40.50 6.38
N GLN A 520 13.82 41.53 5.67
CA GLN A 520 13.02 42.45 4.85
C GLN A 520 13.50 42.48 3.40
N THR A 521 14.81 42.45 3.17
CA THR A 521 15.39 42.34 1.84
C THR A 521 15.43 40.87 1.43
N ALA A 522 15.03 40.59 0.19
CA ALA A 522 15.14 39.27 -0.40
C ALA A 522 15.39 39.36 -1.91
N PHE A 523 15.98 38.31 -2.49
CA PHE A 523 16.22 38.21 -3.93
C PHE A 523 15.90 36.80 -4.41
N ALA A 524 15.01 36.67 -5.38
CA ALA A 524 14.59 35.41 -5.99
C ALA A 524 15.02 35.35 -7.46
N VAL A 525 15.38 34.16 -7.96
CA VAL A 525 15.80 33.95 -9.36
C VAL A 525 15.04 32.81 -10.01
N GLY A 526 14.88 32.89 -11.33
CA GLY A 526 14.45 31.76 -12.15
C GLY A 526 14.02 32.16 -13.56
N GLY A 527 14.28 31.26 -14.52
CA GLY A 527 14.34 31.67 -15.93
C GLY A 527 15.38 32.78 -16.11
N SER A 528 15.17 33.68 -17.07
CA SER A 528 16.10 34.78 -17.41
C SER A 528 16.10 35.98 -16.46
N TYR A 529 15.52 35.85 -15.26
CA TYR A 529 15.14 36.98 -14.42
C TYR A 529 15.51 36.77 -12.95
N GLY A 530 15.82 37.88 -12.30
CA GLY A 530 15.82 38.01 -10.84
C GLY A 530 14.72 38.98 -10.42
N SER A 531 14.30 38.89 -9.16
CA SER A 531 13.38 39.83 -8.53
C SER A 531 13.85 40.16 -7.12
N LYS A 532 13.84 41.44 -6.75
CA LYS A 532 14.23 41.93 -5.42
C LYS A 532 13.02 42.44 -4.64
N SER A 533 12.92 42.06 -3.37
CA SER A 533 11.99 42.62 -2.39
C SER A 533 12.77 43.41 -1.33
N THR A 534 12.12 44.40 -0.72
CA THR A 534 12.62 45.20 0.42
C THR A 534 11.59 45.31 1.56
N ASP A 535 10.55 44.48 1.52
CA ASP A 535 9.36 44.52 2.38
C ASP A 535 8.96 43.13 2.92
N GLY A 536 9.93 42.21 3.00
CA GLY A 536 9.76 40.85 3.50
C GLY A 536 9.07 39.92 2.51
N GLY A 537 9.17 40.19 1.21
CA GLY A 537 8.49 39.43 0.15
C GLY A 537 7.03 39.83 -0.06
N GLN A 538 6.62 41.04 0.35
CA GLN A 538 5.29 41.58 0.05
C GLN A 538 5.18 42.03 -1.42
N SER A 539 6.20 42.75 -1.91
CA SER A 539 6.30 43.19 -3.30
C SER A 539 7.70 42.90 -3.86
N TRP A 540 7.76 42.79 -5.19
CA TRP A 540 8.95 42.32 -5.90
C TRP A 540 9.20 43.19 -7.14
N THR A 541 10.42 43.70 -7.28
CA THR A 541 10.89 44.47 -8.44
C THR A 541 11.79 43.60 -9.30
N ARG A 542 11.41 43.41 -10.56
CA ARG A 542 12.07 42.49 -11.50
C ARG A 542 13.27 43.13 -12.22
N THR A 543 14.34 42.36 -12.36
CA THR A 543 15.55 42.68 -13.13
C THR A 543 15.82 41.55 -14.15
N THR A 544 16.18 41.91 -15.39
CA THR A 544 16.64 40.93 -16.39
C THR A 544 18.11 40.61 -16.17
N ILE A 545 18.48 39.32 -16.15
CA ILE A 545 19.85 38.86 -15.92
C ILE A 545 20.37 38.10 -17.15
N GLY A 546 19.63 37.08 -17.59
CA GLY A 546 19.92 36.29 -18.80
C GLY A 546 20.14 34.79 -18.54
N GLY A 547 19.61 33.96 -19.44
CA GLY A 547 19.66 32.49 -19.36
C GLY A 547 18.92 31.88 -18.17
N THR A 548 18.81 30.55 -18.07
CA THR A 548 17.95 29.93 -17.05
C THR A 548 18.68 29.80 -15.72
N LEU A 549 18.32 30.64 -14.75
CA LEU A 549 18.90 30.65 -13.41
C LEU A 549 18.28 29.60 -12.48
N TYR A 550 19.11 29.03 -11.60
CA TYR A 550 18.73 28.04 -10.57
C TYR A 550 19.23 28.40 -9.17
N ALA A 551 20.33 29.14 -9.02
CA ALA A 551 20.94 29.43 -7.72
C ALA A 551 21.19 30.94 -7.53
N VAL A 552 21.08 31.43 -6.29
CA VAL A 552 21.42 32.81 -5.91
C VAL A 552 21.94 32.88 -4.48
N PHE A 553 23.00 33.66 -4.26
CA PHE A 553 23.57 33.90 -2.93
C PHE A 553 24.15 35.31 -2.83
N PHE A 554 23.97 35.99 -1.69
CA PHE A 554 24.60 37.28 -1.42
C PHE A 554 25.61 37.18 -0.27
N ALA A 555 26.82 37.67 -0.51
CA ALA A 555 27.86 37.77 0.52
C ALA A 555 27.56 38.90 1.52
N ASN A 556 26.95 39.97 1.02
CA ASN A 556 26.52 41.16 1.77
C ASN A 556 25.47 41.93 0.94
N SER A 557 25.01 43.08 1.43
CA SER A 557 23.99 43.91 0.78
C SER A 557 24.34 44.41 -0.63
N SER A 558 25.60 44.35 -1.05
CA SER A 558 26.08 44.85 -2.34
C SER A 558 26.61 43.75 -3.27
N ILE A 559 27.33 42.75 -2.74
CA ILE A 559 27.97 41.70 -3.55
C ILE A 559 27.17 40.41 -3.45
N GLY A 560 26.83 39.84 -4.61
CA GLY A 560 26.14 38.57 -4.72
C GLY A 560 26.38 37.90 -6.07
N TYR A 561 25.94 36.65 -6.16
CA TYR A 561 26.11 35.78 -7.31
C TYR A 561 24.78 35.11 -7.67
N ALA A 562 24.55 34.91 -8.96
CA ALA A 562 23.42 34.15 -9.50
C ALA A 562 23.94 33.19 -10.57
N ALA A 563 23.49 31.94 -10.57
CA ALA A 563 24.02 30.91 -11.45
C ALA A 563 22.91 30.05 -12.06
N GLY A 564 23.21 29.37 -13.16
CA GLY A 564 22.19 28.74 -14.01
C GLY A 564 22.67 27.65 -14.97
N ASN A 565 21.87 27.38 -15.99
CA ASN A 565 22.19 26.42 -17.04
C ASN A 565 23.45 26.81 -17.84
N ALA A 566 24.04 25.82 -18.52
CA ALA A 566 25.17 26.01 -19.44
C ALA A 566 26.40 26.75 -18.84
N GLY A 567 26.56 26.73 -17.53
CA GLY A 567 27.68 27.35 -16.83
C GLY A 567 27.54 28.85 -16.62
N LEU A 568 26.34 29.40 -16.78
CA LEU A 568 26.08 30.80 -16.52
C LEU A 568 26.31 31.12 -15.05
N LEU A 569 27.20 32.08 -14.81
CA LEU A 569 27.46 32.66 -13.52
C LEU A 569 27.45 34.18 -13.68
N TYR A 570 26.74 34.88 -12.82
CA TYR A 570 26.70 36.34 -12.79
C TYR A 570 27.13 36.82 -11.42
N ARG A 571 27.81 37.98 -11.37
CA ARG A 571 28.14 38.69 -10.13
C ARG A 571 27.52 40.09 -10.16
N THR A 572 26.92 40.49 -9.05
CA THR A 572 26.50 41.88 -8.80
C THR A 572 27.47 42.55 -7.81
N SER A 573 27.54 43.88 -7.87
CA SER A 573 28.24 44.73 -6.89
C SER A 573 27.38 45.90 -6.39
N ASP A 574 26.09 45.92 -6.75
CA ASP A 574 25.12 46.96 -6.42
C ASP A 574 23.84 46.40 -5.76
N GLY A 575 23.94 45.19 -5.20
CA GLY A 575 22.83 44.53 -4.50
C GLY A 575 21.77 43.97 -5.44
N GLY A 576 22.16 43.59 -6.66
CA GLY A 576 21.31 42.91 -7.64
C GLY A 576 20.55 43.85 -8.60
N ALA A 577 20.91 45.14 -8.66
CA ALA A 577 20.36 46.08 -9.62
C ALA A 577 20.97 45.87 -11.02
N THR A 578 22.27 45.57 -11.10
CA THR A 578 22.96 45.12 -12.30
C THR A 578 23.77 43.85 -12.05
N TRP A 579 24.01 43.09 -13.13
CA TRP A 579 24.64 41.78 -13.10
C TRP A 579 25.66 41.66 -14.23
N VAL A 580 26.89 41.29 -13.89
CA VAL A 580 27.98 41.10 -14.86
C VAL A 580 28.22 39.61 -15.04
N LEU A 581 28.13 39.13 -16.29
CA LEU A 581 28.43 37.75 -16.63
C LEU A 581 29.89 37.43 -16.29
N LYS A 582 30.08 36.27 -15.66
CA LYS A 582 31.34 35.63 -15.33
C LYS A 582 31.40 34.30 -16.06
N ASN A 583 32.54 33.96 -16.62
CA ASN A 583 32.72 32.69 -17.30
C ASN A 583 33.07 31.63 -16.25
N SER A 584 32.14 30.73 -15.94
CA SER A 584 32.49 29.50 -15.23
C SER A 584 33.35 28.59 -16.13
N TYR A 585 34.08 27.66 -15.53
CA TYR A 585 34.97 26.75 -16.26
C TYR A 585 34.24 25.68 -17.10
N TRP A 586 32.91 25.59 -17.00
CA TRP A 586 32.11 24.47 -17.49
C TRP A 586 30.93 24.95 -18.33
N ASN A 587 30.49 24.17 -19.31
CA ASN A 587 29.24 24.41 -20.05
C ASN A 587 28.04 23.67 -19.45
N ARG A 588 28.01 23.53 -18.11
CA ARG A 588 27.09 22.66 -17.35
C ARG A 588 26.31 23.46 -16.31
N THR A 589 25.12 22.99 -15.96
CA THR A 589 24.29 23.67 -14.95
C THR A 589 25.00 23.78 -13.61
N ILE A 590 24.85 24.93 -12.96
CA ILE A 590 25.27 25.19 -11.59
C ILE A 590 24.01 25.15 -10.72
N ASP A 591 23.96 24.19 -9.78
CA ASP A 591 22.76 23.90 -9.00
C ASP A 591 22.73 24.66 -7.67
N SER A 592 23.89 24.84 -7.01
CA SER A 592 24.05 25.56 -5.75
C SER A 592 25.29 26.45 -5.75
N ILE A 593 25.23 27.58 -5.02
CA ILE A 593 26.32 28.57 -4.92
C ILE A 593 26.40 29.17 -3.51
N TRP A 594 27.62 29.34 -3.00
CA TRP A 594 27.84 29.83 -1.64
C TRP A 594 29.09 30.72 -1.52
N VAL A 595 29.02 31.73 -0.66
CA VAL A 595 30.18 32.53 -0.25
C VAL A 595 30.47 32.23 1.23
N PRO A 596 31.65 31.69 1.58
CA PRO A 596 31.90 31.10 2.90
C PRO A 596 32.27 32.11 3.99
N ASP A 597 32.64 33.34 3.60
CA ASP A 597 32.97 34.44 4.49
C ASP A 597 32.53 35.76 3.83
N SER A 598 31.64 36.50 4.48
CA SER A 598 31.12 37.78 4.00
C SER A 598 32.19 38.88 3.95
N ASN A 599 33.29 38.72 4.70
CA ASN A 599 34.46 39.60 4.67
C ASN A 599 35.41 39.29 3.49
N ALA A 600 35.29 38.11 2.87
CA ALA A 600 36.05 37.69 1.70
C ALA A 600 35.10 37.39 0.50
N PRO A 601 34.27 38.36 0.05
CA PRO A 601 33.16 38.15 -0.87
C PRO A 601 33.54 37.73 -2.30
N ASP A 602 34.84 37.75 -2.61
CA ASP A 602 35.41 37.26 -3.86
C ASP A 602 35.80 35.78 -3.82
N THR A 603 35.74 35.13 -2.65
CA THR A 603 35.78 33.67 -2.54
C THR A 603 34.37 33.12 -2.70
N VAL A 604 34.14 32.31 -3.74
CA VAL A 604 32.83 31.70 -4.02
C VAL A 604 33.00 30.25 -4.44
N TYR A 605 32.10 29.38 -3.97
CA TYR A 605 32.04 27.97 -4.31
C TYR A 605 30.73 27.64 -4.99
N TYR A 606 30.72 26.65 -5.89
CA TYR A 606 29.49 26.14 -6.50
C TYR A 606 29.58 24.65 -6.90
N THR A 607 28.42 24.00 -6.93
CA THR A 607 28.24 22.61 -7.42
C THR A 607 27.99 22.59 -8.94
N VAL A 608 28.30 21.47 -9.60
CA VAL A 608 28.11 21.34 -11.07
C VAL A 608 27.31 20.09 -11.42
N ALA A 609 26.15 20.29 -12.03
CA ALA A 609 25.21 19.25 -12.41
C ALA A 609 25.83 18.22 -13.36
N ASN A 610 25.56 16.94 -13.11
CA ASN A 610 25.93 15.80 -13.95
C ASN A 610 27.44 15.71 -14.27
N ALA A 611 28.29 16.42 -13.54
CA ALA A 611 29.75 16.32 -13.61
C ALA A 611 30.24 15.46 -12.45
N ALA A 612 30.87 14.32 -12.77
CA ALA A 612 31.50 13.50 -11.76
C ALA A 612 32.59 14.32 -11.04
N SER A 613 32.55 14.34 -9.70
CA SER A 613 33.62 14.85 -8.84
C SER A 613 33.90 16.37 -8.84
N THR A 614 32.95 17.23 -9.25
CA THR A 614 33.23 18.68 -9.39
C THR A 614 32.48 19.57 -8.39
N LEU A 615 33.14 19.88 -7.27
CA LEU A 615 32.96 21.16 -6.57
C LEU A 615 33.94 22.17 -7.18
N ALA A 616 33.52 23.41 -7.44
CA ALA A 616 34.39 24.47 -7.96
C ALA A 616 34.56 25.61 -6.95
N ARG A 617 35.72 26.28 -7.00
CA ARG A 617 36.07 27.44 -6.17
C ARG A 617 36.67 28.55 -7.01
N SER A 618 36.26 29.79 -6.79
CA SER A 618 37.02 31.00 -7.16
C SER A 618 37.48 31.73 -5.90
N THR A 619 38.53 32.54 -6.04
CA THR A 619 39.03 33.49 -5.02
C THR A 619 39.20 34.91 -5.59
N ASP A 620 38.65 35.18 -6.77
CA ASP A 620 38.83 36.42 -7.55
C ASP A 620 37.50 36.98 -8.09
N GLY A 621 36.39 36.70 -7.39
CA GLY A 621 35.07 37.20 -7.74
C GLY A 621 34.51 36.52 -8.99
N GLY A 622 34.87 35.25 -9.20
CA GLY A 622 34.45 34.42 -10.32
C GLY A 622 35.13 34.75 -11.64
N ALA A 623 36.34 35.31 -11.64
CA ALA A 623 37.11 35.52 -12.87
C ALA A 623 37.89 34.27 -13.31
N THR A 624 38.37 33.48 -12.34
CA THR A 624 39.02 32.17 -12.56
C THR A 624 38.54 31.14 -11.53
N PHE A 625 38.69 29.85 -11.86
CA PHE A 625 38.17 28.75 -11.04
C PHE A 625 39.18 27.61 -10.88
N GLN A 626 39.12 26.97 -9.73
CA GLN A 626 39.85 25.76 -9.37
C GLN A 626 38.85 24.64 -9.05
N ILE A 627 39.16 23.42 -9.48
CA ILE A 627 38.40 22.22 -9.11
C ILE A 627 38.82 21.80 -7.70
N VAL A 628 37.84 21.56 -6.83
CA VAL A 628 38.03 21.00 -5.49
C VAL A 628 37.71 19.51 -5.58
N ASN A 629 38.74 18.70 -5.68
CA ASN A 629 38.60 17.23 -5.67
C ASN A 629 38.20 16.78 -4.26
N LEU A 630 37.04 16.13 -4.12
CA LEU A 630 36.68 15.40 -2.89
C LEU A 630 37.28 13.97 -2.99
N PRO A 631 37.63 13.31 -1.88
CA PRO A 631 38.20 11.96 -1.91
C PRO A 631 37.11 10.89 -2.16
N GLU A 632 37.46 9.74 -2.71
CA GLU A 632 36.60 8.52 -2.72
C GLU A 632 35.18 8.69 -3.32
N ILE A 633 34.99 9.63 -4.24
CA ILE A 633 33.71 9.87 -4.92
C ILE A 633 33.44 8.76 -5.95
N GLY A 634 32.19 8.31 -6.06
CA GLY A 634 31.73 7.64 -7.28
C GLY A 634 31.59 8.61 -8.46
N ASN A 635 30.94 8.19 -9.55
CA ASN A 635 30.56 9.11 -10.65
C ASN A 635 29.37 10.03 -10.29
N ALA A 636 29.20 10.39 -9.01
CA ALA A 636 28.11 11.23 -8.53
C ALA A 636 28.39 12.72 -8.78
N ALA A 637 27.32 13.47 -9.05
CA ALA A 637 27.33 14.93 -9.04
C ALA A 637 26.79 15.44 -7.69
N MET A 638 27.39 16.51 -7.17
CA MET A 638 26.87 17.19 -5.97
C MET A 638 25.74 18.13 -6.37
N SER A 639 24.66 18.14 -5.59
CA SER A 639 23.48 18.98 -5.83
C SER A 639 23.55 20.26 -5.02
N ASP A 640 23.89 20.16 -3.72
CA ASP A 640 23.87 21.31 -2.80
C ASP A 640 25.08 21.38 -1.87
N LEU A 641 25.32 22.56 -1.30
CA LEU A 641 26.52 22.96 -0.57
C LEU A 641 26.18 24.02 0.48
N PHE A 642 26.48 23.72 1.74
CA PHE A 642 26.27 24.61 2.88
C PHE A 642 27.60 24.90 3.59
N PHE A 643 27.93 26.18 3.81
CA PHE A 643 29.01 26.57 4.72
C PHE A 643 28.44 27.17 6.01
N LYS A 644 28.97 26.72 7.14
CA LYS A 644 28.86 27.43 8.42
C LYS A 644 29.92 28.54 8.51
N ASP A 645 31.14 28.23 8.06
CA ASP A 645 32.29 29.14 8.01
C ASP A 645 33.34 28.61 7.01
N ALA A 646 34.37 29.39 6.71
CA ALA A 646 35.41 29.02 5.74
C ALA A 646 36.21 27.74 6.09
N GLY A 647 36.13 27.23 7.33
CA GLY A 647 36.75 25.98 7.74
C GLY A 647 35.80 24.78 7.82
N THR A 648 34.47 25.01 7.75
CA THR A 648 33.42 24.04 8.07
C THR A 648 32.26 24.13 7.10
N ALA A 649 32.10 23.08 6.29
CA ALA A 649 31.11 23.01 5.22
C ALA A 649 30.67 21.57 4.94
N TRP A 650 29.55 21.40 4.26
CA TRP A 650 29.00 20.11 3.85
C TRP A 650 28.43 20.21 2.44
N THR A 651 28.55 19.15 1.66
CA THR A 651 27.92 19.03 0.34
C THR A 651 27.28 17.66 0.19
N ALA A 652 26.15 17.59 -0.52
CA ALA A 652 25.35 16.41 -0.71
C ALA A 652 24.92 16.28 -2.18
N GLY A 653 24.67 15.05 -2.65
CA GLY A 653 24.21 14.85 -4.02
C GLY A 653 23.86 13.41 -4.39
N GLY A 654 24.22 13.03 -5.62
CA GLY A 654 23.93 11.74 -6.20
C GLY A 654 24.43 10.55 -5.38
N ASN A 655 23.77 9.40 -5.54
CA ASN A 655 24.08 8.15 -4.85
C ASN A 655 24.07 8.22 -3.30
N GLY A 656 23.38 9.21 -2.72
CA GLY A 656 23.32 9.42 -1.27
C GLY A 656 24.61 9.96 -0.65
N GLU A 657 25.57 10.41 -1.46
CA GLU A 657 26.88 10.82 -0.96
C GLU A 657 26.82 12.17 -0.22
N ILE A 658 27.45 12.24 0.95
CA ILE A 658 27.69 13.46 1.72
C ILE A 658 29.19 13.59 2.00
N PHE A 659 29.71 14.81 1.85
CA PHE A 659 31.07 15.17 2.21
C PHE A 659 31.08 16.31 3.22
N LYS A 660 32.06 16.28 4.14
CA LYS A 660 32.29 17.33 5.14
C LYS A 660 33.69 17.90 4.99
N LEU A 661 33.76 19.24 4.96
CA LEU A 661 34.98 20.02 5.11
C LEU A 661 35.25 20.21 6.59
N SER A 662 36.48 19.92 7.03
CA SER A 662 36.94 20.20 8.38
C SER A 662 38.42 20.55 8.36
N GLY A 663 38.77 21.74 8.85
CA GLY A 663 40.17 22.21 8.86
C GLY A 663 40.78 22.34 7.45
N GLY A 664 39.96 22.59 6.43
CA GLY A 664 40.40 22.69 5.03
C GLY A 664 40.45 21.36 4.26
N ILE A 665 40.17 20.22 4.90
CA ILE A 665 40.16 18.89 4.28
C ILE A 665 38.73 18.40 4.10
N TRP A 666 38.37 17.98 2.87
CA TRP A 666 37.11 17.30 2.59
C TRP A 666 37.23 15.80 2.89
N SER A 667 36.21 15.22 3.52
CA SER A 667 36.11 13.79 3.83
C SER A 667 34.73 13.26 3.49
N LYS A 668 34.67 12.03 2.93
CA LYS A 668 33.39 11.34 2.68
C LYS A 668 32.78 10.89 3.99
N LYS A 669 31.45 10.94 4.09
CA LYS A 669 30.69 10.47 5.25
C LYS A 669 29.79 9.31 4.86
N ILE A 670 29.61 8.38 5.79
CA ILE A 670 28.76 7.21 5.58
C ILE A 670 27.31 7.65 5.77
N THR A 671 26.48 7.34 4.80
CA THR A 671 25.03 7.57 4.82
C THR A 671 24.29 6.24 4.70
N PRO A 672 23.05 6.14 5.22
CA PRO A 672 22.26 4.91 5.18
C PRO A 672 21.52 4.70 3.84
N VAL A 673 21.72 5.56 2.85
CA VAL A 673 20.92 5.63 1.62
C VAL A 673 21.79 5.71 0.36
N THR A 674 21.25 5.26 -0.76
CA THR A 674 21.90 5.31 -2.09
C THR A 674 21.14 6.16 -3.11
N VAL A 675 20.07 6.86 -2.68
CA VAL A 675 19.29 7.75 -3.55
C VAL A 675 19.85 9.17 -3.52
N SER A 676 19.68 9.93 -4.61
CA SER A 676 20.21 11.29 -4.71
C SER A 676 19.61 12.23 -3.67
N LEU A 677 20.47 13.00 -3.01
CA LEU A 677 20.11 14.09 -2.11
C LEU A 677 20.06 15.40 -2.91
N SER A 678 19.02 16.20 -2.69
CA SER A 678 18.73 17.46 -3.38
C SER A 678 19.29 18.67 -2.65
N ALA A 679 19.20 18.70 -1.31
CA ALA A 679 19.57 19.84 -0.48
C ALA A 679 20.14 19.44 0.89
N ILE A 680 20.98 20.29 1.48
CA ILE A 680 21.62 20.08 2.80
C ILE A 680 21.73 21.39 3.59
N ALA A 681 21.38 21.38 4.87
CA ALA A 681 21.49 22.54 5.74
C ALA A 681 21.82 22.15 7.20
N PHE A 682 22.46 23.06 7.92
CA PHE A 682 22.81 22.90 9.34
C PHE A 682 22.29 24.06 10.19
N ALA A 683 22.01 23.77 11.46
CA ALA A 683 21.71 24.76 12.48
C ALA A 683 22.93 25.65 12.76
N PRO A 684 22.74 26.86 13.35
CA PRO A 684 23.84 27.73 13.75
C PRO A 684 24.87 27.09 14.71
N ASP A 685 24.49 26.05 15.44
CA ASP A 685 25.39 25.28 16.31
C ASP A 685 26.45 24.46 15.53
N GLY A 686 26.20 24.16 14.26
CA GLY A 686 27.06 23.31 13.42
C GLY A 686 27.09 21.82 13.80
N LEU A 687 26.31 21.39 14.79
CA LEU A 687 26.15 20.01 15.23
C LEU A 687 24.93 19.35 14.60
N ASN A 688 23.80 20.07 14.53
CA ASN A 688 22.53 19.56 14.04
C ASN A 688 22.34 19.89 12.57
N GLY A 689 22.04 18.89 11.75
CA GLY A 689 21.94 19.04 10.30
C GLY A 689 20.96 18.09 9.66
N TRP A 690 20.45 18.49 8.49
CA TRP A 690 19.49 17.75 7.70
C TRP A 690 19.91 17.74 6.23
N ALA A 691 19.75 16.59 5.57
CA ALA A 691 19.87 16.45 4.13
C ALA A 691 18.61 15.80 3.58
N VAL A 692 18.08 16.29 2.47
CA VAL A 692 16.81 15.83 1.90
C VAL A 692 16.96 15.46 0.42
N GLY A 693 16.15 14.54 -0.10
CA GLY A 693 16.35 14.01 -1.44
C GLY A 693 15.17 13.29 -2.08
N MET A 694 15.50 12.45 -3.06
CA MET A 694 14.54 11.67 -3.83
C MET A 694 13.73 10.70 -2.95
N GLY A 695 12.49 10.43 -3.37
CA GLY A 695 11.61 9.46 -2.70
C GLY A 695 11.39 9.75 -1.22
N GLY A 696 11.14 11.01 -0.87
CA GLY A 696 10.89 11.46 0.50
C GLY A 696 12.07 11.35 1.47
N THR A 697 13.28 11.10 0.98
CA THR A 697 14.43 10.82 1.86
C THR A 697 14.78 12.03 2.71
N ILE A 698 14.75 11.87 4.04
CA ILE A 698 15.26 12.83 5.02
C ILE A 698 16.33 12.14 5.86
N LEU A 699 17.54 12.70 5.87
CA LEU A 699 18.61 12.32 6.78
C LEU A 699 18.79 13.40 7.85
N ARG A 700 19.12 12.99 9.08
CA ARG A 700 19.48 13.87 10.19
C ARG A 700 20.84 13.50 10.77
N THR A 701 21.55 14.50 11.24
CA THR A 701 22.74 14.36 12.09
C THR A 701 22.60 15.24 13.34
N THR A 702 23.25 14.82 14.42
CA THR A 702 23.40 15.58 15.68
C THR A 702 24.87 15.70 16.11
N ASP A 703 25.81 15.28 15.26
CA ASP A 703 27.25 15.17 15.53
C ASP A 703 28.11 15.91 14.49
N ALA A 704 27.56 16.99 13.92
CA ALA A 704 28.16 17.78 12.84
C ALA A 704 28.33 16.99 11.53
N GLY A 705 27.47 16.01 11.24
CA GLY A 705 27.54 15.19 10.03
C GLY A 705 28.68 14.19 10.02
N GLU A 706 29.14 13.72 11.20
CA GLU A 706 30.03 12.56 11.29
C GLU A 706 29.25 11.26 11.07
N SER A 707 28.03 11.18 11.61
CA SER A 707 27.06 10.13 11.32
C SER A 707 25.71 10.70 10.87
N TRP A 708 24.97 9.91 10.09
CA TRP A 708 23.66 10.27 9.53
C TRP A 708 22.66 9.14 9.76
N THR A 709 21.49 9.48 10.29
CA THR A 709 20.35 8.57 10.41
C THR A 709 19.27 8.98 9.43
N GLN A 710 18.67 8.02 8.73
CA GLN A 710 17.43 8.29 8.00
C GLN A 710 16.31 8.48 9.03
N VAL A 711 15.52 9.52 8.86
CA VAL A 711 14.38 9.85 9.71
C VAL A 711 13.15 10.06 8.85
N GLY A 712 11.97 9.76 9.38
CA GLY A 712 10.73 10.03 8.68
C GLY A 712 10.44 9.12 7.47
N SER A 713 11.11 7.97 7.34
CA SER A 713 10.71 6.89 6.41
C SER A 713 9.24 6.49 6.60
N GLU A 714 8.84 6.33 7.86
CA GLU A 714 7.48 6.02 8.31
C GLU A 714 6.46 7.17 8.11
N LEU A 715 6.88 8.31 7.57
CA LEU A 715 5.96 9.33 7.06
C LEU A 715 5.31 8.85 5.75
N GLY A 716 5.99 8.01 4.96
CA GLY A 716 5.47 7.54 3.67
C GLY A 716 5.50 8.59 2.56
N VAL A 717 6.36 9.61 2.67
CA VAL A 717 6.60 10.57 1.58
C VAL A 717 7.25 9.82 0.42
N LEU A 718 6.58 9.78 -0.72
CA LEU A 718 7.12 9.22 -1.97
C LEU A 718 7.61 10.33 -2.93
N GLU A 719 7.23 11.58 -2.68
CA GLU A 719 7.59 12.73 -3.50
C GLU A 719 9.05 13.17 -3.29
N ASN A 720 9.64 13.77 -4.31
CA ASN A 720 11.01 14.27 -4.21
C ASN A 720 11.05 15.54 -3.35
N LEU A 721 11.93 15.55 -2.35
CA LEU A 721 12.22 16.74 -1.54
C LEU A 721 13.27 17.59 -2.25
N ALA A 722 13.08 18.90 -2.25
CA ALA A 722 13.83 19.86 -3.05
C ALA A 722 14.67 20.82 -2.21
N GLY A 723 14.17 21.24 -1.03
CA GLY A 723 14.85 22.23 -0.19
C GLY A 723 14.71 21.93 1.31
N VAL A 724 15.70 22.34 2.09
CA VAL A 724 15.69 22.28 3.56
C VAL A 724 16.33 23.55 4.14
N THR A 725 15.82 24.02 5.27
CA THR A 725 16.42 25.11 6.04
C THR A 725 16.27 24.84 7.54
N VAL A 726 17.30 25.12 8.33
CA VAL A 726 17.40 24.67 9.72
C VAL A 726 17.53 25.87 10.65
N VAL A 727 16.53 26.07 11.50
CA VAL A 727 16.46 27.21 12.44
C VAL A 727 17.31 26.94 13.68
N SER A 728 17.26 25.71 14.21
CA SER A 728 17.92 25.32 15.45
C SER A 728 18.15 23.81 15.52
N ALA A 729 18.75 23.33 16.62
CA ALA A 729 18.85 21.90 16.96
C ALA A 729 17.49 21.17 16.98
N THR A 730 16.41 21.90 17.26
CA THR A 730 15.07 21.38 17.47
C THR A 730 14.08 21.74 16.38
N GLU A 731 14.41 22.68 15.47
CA GLU A 731 13.49 23.20 14.45
C GLU A 731 14.13 23.30 13.07
N ALA A 732 13.48 22.72 12.06
CA ALA A 732 13.86 22.80 10.65
C ALA A 732 12.61 22.79 9.76
N TYR A 733 12.74 23.22 8.51
CA TYR A 733 11.68 23.22 7.51
C TYR A 733 12.15 22.59 6.21
N ILE A 734 11.30 21.80 5.57
CA ILE A 734 11.60 21.01 4.37
C ILE A 734 10.51 21.26 3.34
N VAL A 735 10.87 21.38 2.07
CA VAL A 735 9.92 21.54 0.95
C VAL A 735 10.23 20.57 -0.20
N GLY A 736 9.20 20.23 -0.98
CA GLY A 736 9.33 19.33 -2.13
C GLY A 736 8.16 19.38 -3.09
N TYR A 737 8.07 18.34 -3.93
CA TYR A 737 6.99 18.17 -4.90
C TYR A 737 5.70 17.69 -4.22
N GLY A 738 4.56 17.71 -4.91
CA GLY A 738 3.28 17.32 -4.31
C GLY A 738 2.76 18.29 -3.25
N ASN A 739 3.19 19.57 -3.29
CA ASN A 739 3.01 20.57 -2.22
C ASN A 739 3.73 20.29 -0.89
N THR A 740 4.57 19.26 -0.80
CA THR A 740 5.19 18.83 0.46
C THR A 740 5.88 20.01 1.15
N PHE A 741 5.37 20.44 2.30
CA PHE A 741 5.96 21.46 3.16
C PHE A 741 5.88 21.03 4.62
N LEU A 742 7.03 20.74 5.22
CA LEU A 742 7.14 20.11 6.53
C LEU A 742 7.87 21.02 7.51
N LYS A 743 7.46 20.97 8.77
CA LYS A 743 8.22 21.51 9.90
C LYS A 743 8.70 20.36 10.78
N TYR A 744 10.01 20.23 10.94
CA TYR A 744 10.57 19.50 12.07
C TYR A 744 10.43 20.36 13.34
N THR A 745 9.92 19.75 14.41
CA THR A 745 9.98 20.23 15.79
C THR A 745 10.23 19.02 16.67
N SER A 746 11.44 18.89 17.25
CA SER A 746 11.73 17.74 18.10
C SER A 746 10.76 17.71 19.27
N ILE A 747 9.99 16.63 19.43
CA ILE A 747 9.42 16.34 20.74
C ILE A 747 10.62 16.12 21.67
N ALA A 748 10.69 16.85 22.78
CA ALA A 748 11.56 16.45 23.87
C ALA A 748 11.06 15.10 24.37
N ALA A 749 11.75 14.02 24.00
CA ALA A 749 11.41 12.69 24.47
C ALA A 749 11.55 12.69 26.00
N ALA A 750 10.42 12.50 26.68
CA ALA A 750 10.33 12.63 28.13
C ALA A 750 11.37 11.72 28.79
N LEU A 751 12.24 12.31 29.59
CA LEU A 751 13.24 11.60 30.37
C LEU A 751 12.51 10.55 31.23
N ALA A 752 12.91 9.28 31.10
CA ALA A 752 12.21 8.16 31.74
C ALA A 752 13.18 7.21 32.42
N ILE A 753 12.78 6.60 33.53
CA ILE A 753 13.54 5.56 34.22
C ILE A 753 13.15 4.21 33.61
N THR A 754 14.15 3.41 33.17
CA THR A 754 13.96 2.11 32.52
C THR A 754 14.20 0.91 33.42
N THR A 755 14.70 1.14 34.63
CA THR A 755 14.86 0.08 35.64
C THR A 755 13.48 -0.50 36.00
N ALA A 756 13.37 -1.82 35.97
CA ALA A 756 12.12 -2.51 36.29
C ALA A 756 11.80 -2.48 37.80
N SER A 757 10.52 -2.59 38.13
CA SER A 757 9.98 -2.68 39.49
C SER A 757 9.07 -3.92 39.57
N PRO A 758 9.10 -4.74 40.65
CA PRO A 758 9.92 -4.61 41.86
C PRO A 758 11.42 -4.77 41.58
N LEU A 759 12.24 -4.16 42.44
CA LEU A 759 13.69 -4.37 42.45
C LEU A 759 14.03 -5.78 42.97
N PRO A 760 15.19 -6.37 42.59
CA PRO A 760 15.66 -7.64 43.15
C PRO A 760 15.69 -7.59 44.67
N ALA A 761 15.21 -8.65 45.32
CA ALA A 761 15.08 -8.68 46.77
C ALA A 761 16.44 -8.72 47.50
N GLY A 762 16.57 -7.96 48.58
CA GLY A 762 17.73 -8.00 49.47
C GLY A 762 17.56 -8.99 50.63
N VAL A 763 18.60 -9.14 51.45
CA VAL A 763 18.57 -9.91 52.71
C VAL A 763 19.22 -9.05 53.80
N VAL A 764 18.65 -9.04 55.02
CA VAL A 764 19.22 -8.28 56.14
C VAL A 764 20.69 -8.64 56.39
N GLY A 765 21.54 -7.63 56.52
CA GLY A 765 22.97 -7.77 56.77
C GLY A 765 23.82 -8.20 55.57
N GLN A 766 23.24 -8.31 54.37
CA GLN A 766 23.95 -8.62 53.13
C GLN A 766 24.02 -7.39 52.22
N ALA A 767 25.22 -7.09 51.68
CA ALA A 767 25.44 -5.93 50.83
C ALA A 767 24.50 -5.91 49.61
N TYR A 768 23.77 -4.82 49.47
CA TYR A 768 22.86 -4.56 48.37
C TYR A 768 23.43 -3.50 47.43
N SER A 769 23.25 -3.68 46.12
CA SER A 769 23.60 -2.69 45.11
C SER A 769 22.70 -2.82 43.87
N GLN A 770 22.03 -1.74 43.52
CA GLN A 770 21.20 -1.63 42.32
C GLN A 770 21.46 -0.28 41.65
N THR A 771 21.84 -0.30 40.38
CA THR A 771 21.98 0.91 39.55
C THR A 771 20.69 1.19 38.82
N PHE A 772 20.21 2.44 38.89
CA PHE A 772 19.11 2.91 38.08
C PHE A 772 19.60 3.33 36.68
N THR A 773 18.73 3.15 35.69
CA THR A 773 18.98 3.40 34.27
C THR A 773 17.85 4.25 33.71
N SER A 774 18.16 5.13 32.77
CA SER A 774 17.20 6.01 32.10
C SER A 774 17.33 5.94 30.58
N THR A 775 16.28 6.40 29.89
CA THR A 775 16.27 6.70 28.46
C THR A 775 15.85 8.14 28.21
N ALA A 776 16.24 8.66 27.05
CA ALA A 776 15.93 10.01 26.56
C ALA A 776 16.46 11.15 27.46
N GLY A 777 15.93 12.37 27.26
CA GLY A 777 16.50 13.62 27.78
C GLY A 777 17.55 14.26 26.86
N ALA A 778 17.99 15.47 27.22
CA ALA A 778 18.97 16.30 26.51
C ALA A 778 20.44 15.81 26.66
N GLY A 779 20.63 14.56 27.06
CA GLY A 779 21.93 13.99 27.41
C GLY A 779 22.31 14.17 28.89
N GLY A 780 23.37 13.47 29.29
CA GLY A 780 23.93 13.56 30.63
C GLY A 780 24.79 14.82 30.85
N PRO A 781 25.28 15.06 32.08
CA PRO A 781 25.20 14.17 33.24
C PRO A 781 23.79 14.11 33.85
N TYR A 782 23.39 12.92 34.29
CA TYR A 782 22.10 12.70 34.98
C TYR A 782 22.26 12.79 36.49
N SER A 783 21.27 13.37 37.17
CA SER A 783 21.19 13.46 38.63
C SER A 783 19.98 12.70 39.16
N TRP A 784 20.15 11.91 40.23
CA TRP A 784 19.15 11.00 40.77
C TRP A 784 18.78 11.31 42.23
N SER A 785 17.50 11.17 42.58
CA SER A 785 17.00 11.43 43.94
C SER A 785 15.75 10.60 44.28
N VAL A 786 15.44 10.47 45.58
CA VAL A 786 14.16 9.92 46.06
C VAL A 786 13.21 11.08 46.35
N THR A 787 12.02 11.07 45.77
CA THR A 787 11.04 12.17 45.85
C THR A 787 9.83 11.86 46.72
N SER A 788 9.52 10.58 46.96
CA SER A 788 8.48 10.17 47.92
C SER A 788 8.71 8.74 48.43
N GLY A 789 8.07 8.40 49.55
CA GLY A 789 8.27 7.13 50.25
C GLY A 789 9.60 7.08 51.02
N SER A 790 10.06 5.88 51.36
CA SER A 790 11.29 5.68 52.13
C SER A 790 12.05 4.43 51.69
N LEU A 791 13.37 4.55 51.57
CA LEU A 791 14.26 3.41 51.31
C LEU A 791 14.27 2.45 52.52
N PRO A 792 14.54 1.15 52.32
CA PRO A 792 14.84 0.25 53.44
C PRO A 792 15.96 0.80 54.32
N ALA A 793 15.81 0.64 55.64
CA ALA A 793 16.84 1.06 56.60
C ALA A 793 18.18 0.41 56.27
N GLY A 794 19.24 1.22 56.17
CA GLY A 794 20.58 0.80 55.76
C GLY A 794 20.93 1.04 54.28
N LEU A 795 19.97 1.41 53.43
CA LEU A 795 20.21 1.72 52.01
C LEU A 795 20.16 3.22 51.70
N LEU A 796 21.00 3.68 50.78
CA LEU A 796 21.08 5.06 50.30
C LEU A 796 21.14 5.11 48.76
N LEU A 797 20.46 6.09 48.16
CA LEU A 797 20.58 6.41 46.72
C LEU A 797 21.61 7.52 46.53
N SER A 798 22.64 7.26 45.73
CA SER A 798 23.62 8.25 45.28
C SER A 798 23.08 9.11 44.12
N SER A 799 23.59 10.33 43.98
CA SER A 799 23.23 11.22 42.87
C SER A 799 23.60 10.68 41.48
N GLY A 800 24.51 9.71 41.41
CA GLY A 800 24.85 8.96 40.19
C GLY A 800 23.91 7.78 39.88
N GLY A 801 22.84 7.58 40.66
CA GLY A 801 21.81 6.58 40.38
C GLY A 801 22.05 5.20 40.99
N VAL A 802 23.01 5.02 41.90
CA VAL A 802 23.24 3.73 42.57
C VAL A 802 22.57 3.73 43.95
N LEU A 803 21.63 2.81 44.17
CA LEU A 803 21.04 2.45 45.47
C LEU A 803 21.90 1.35 46.10
N SER A 804 22.51 1.61 47.26
CA SER A 804 23.42 0.65 47.90
C SER A 804 23.48 0.75 49.42
N GLY A 805 23.99 -0.30 50.07
CA GLY A 805 24.20 -0.39 51.52
C GLY A 805 23.87 -1.77 52.08
N ASP A 806 23.97 -1.92 53.40
CA ASP A 806 23.63 -3.16 54.12
C ASP A 806 22.26 -2.97 54.80
N PRO A 807 21.17 -3.60 54.31
CA PRO A 807 19.84 -3.36 54.84
C PRO A 807 19.69 -4.00 56.23
N THR A 808 19.12 -3.29 57.19
CA THR A 808 19.09 -3.68 58.61
C THR A 808 17.77 -4.29 59.09
N THR A 809 16.69 -4.12 58.32
CA THR A 809 15.33 -4.52 58.72
C THR A 809 14.63 -5.24 57.57
N ALA A 810 14.04 -6.41 57.86
CA ALA A 810 13.23 -7.14 56.89
C ALA A 810 11.85 -6.49 56.70
N GLY A 811 11.34 -6.49 55.48
CA GLY A 811 10.08 -5.84 55.11
C GLY A 811 10.04 -5.44 53.64
N ASN A 812 8.91 -4.89 53.19
CA ASN A 812 8.76 -4.37 51.84
C ASN A 812 8.62 -2.84 51.87
N SER A 813 9.53 -2.13 51.21
CA SER A 813 9.50 -0.68 51.08
C SER A 813 8.95 -0.26 49.72
N SER A 814 8.25 0.87 49.69
CA SER A 814 7.86 1.58 48.46
C SER A 814 8.40 3.02 48.48
N PHE A 815 8.93 3.45 47.33
CA PHE A 815 9.52 4.78 47.16
C PHE A 815 9.49 5.20 45.67
N THR A 816 9.52 6.50 45.41
CA THR A 816 9.58 7.06 44.04
C THR A 816 10.96 7.64 43.82
N VAL A 817 11.61 7.26 42.71
CA VAL A 817 12.88 7.81 42.26
C VAL A 817 12.63 8.81 41.14
N GLN A 818 13.37 9.91 41.14
CA GLN A 818 13.43 10.88 40.05
C GLN A 818 14.85 10.92 39.46
N VAL A 819 14.93 11.03 38.14
CA VAL A 819 16.12 11.39 37.37
C VAL A 819 15.93 12.79 36.75
N THR A 820 17.02 13.55 36.60
CA THR A 820 17.04 14.88 35.97
C THR A 820 18.21 14.97 34.99
N ASP A 821 17.99 15.56 33.81
CA ASP A 821 19.03 15.74 32.77
C ASP A 821 19.71 17.13 32.81
N VAL A 822 20.67 17.35 31.89
CA VAL A 822 21.44 18.61 31.81
C VAL A 822 20.60 19.84 31.44
N ALA A 823 19.44 19.66 30.80
CA ALA A 823 18.50 20.73 30.45
C ALA A 823 17.43 20.95 31.54
N GLY A 824 17.45 20.17 32.63
CA GLY A 824 16.50 20.26 33.73
C GLY A 824 15.19 19.49 33.49
N ASN A 825 15.09 18.65 32.45
CA ASN A 825 13.94 17.77 32.28
C ASN A 825 13.96 16.68 33.36
N THR A 826 12.79 16.25 33.83
CA THR A 826 12.65 15.29 34.93
C THR A 826 11.85 14.07 34.52
N GLY A 827 12.24 12.91 35.07
CA GLY A 827 11.53 11.64 34.91
C GLY A 827 11.41 10.92 36.23
N SER A 828 10.24 10.37 36.57
CA SER A 828 9.99 9.73 37.87
C SER A 828 9.29 8.38 37.74
N ALA A 829 9.66 7.41 38.57
CA ALA A 829 9.04 6.08 38.60
C ALA A 829 8.95 5.50 40.03
N PRO A 830 7.86 4.78 40.36
CA PRO A 830 7.69 4.11 41.66
C PRO A 830 8.38 2.74 41.69
N PHE A 831 9.09 2.47 42.78
CA PHE A 831 9.81 1.23 43.04
C PHE A 831 9.33 0.57 44.33
N THR A 832 9.32 -0.76 44.31
CA THR A 832 9.19 -1.60 45.51
C THR A 832 10.44 -2.45 45.69
N LEU A 833 10.86 -2.63 46.95
CA LEU A 833 12.01 -3.45 47.32
C LEU A 833 11.68 -4.26 48.57
N GLN A 834 11.72 -5.59 48.41
CA GLN A 834 11.59 -6.55 49.50
C GLN A 834 12.97 -6.87 50.10
N ILE A 835 13.11 -6.68 51.40
CA ILE A 835 14.24 -7.18 52.20
C ILE A 835 13.77 -8.39 52.99
N ASN A 836 14.41 -9.54 52.75
CA ASN A 836 14.13 -10.79 53.45
C ASN A 836 14.90 -10.88 54.77
N ALA A 837 14.35 -11.59 55.74
CA ALA A 837 15.09 -11.99 56.93
C ALA A 837 16.20 -13.01 56.55
N PRO A 838 17.31 -13.10 57.31
CA PRO A 838 18.34 -14.11 57.07
C PRO A 838 17.79 -15.51 57.29
N ALA A 839 18.28 -16.49 56.51
CA ALA A 839 17.96 -17.89 56.76
C ALA A 839 18.59 -18.36 58.08
N ALA A 840 17.86 -19.17 58.85
CA ALA A 840 18.27 -19.61 60.18
C ALA A 840 19.64 -20.31 60.17
N LEU A 841 20.57 -19.80 60.98
CA LEU A 841 21.91 -20.34 61.13
C LEU A 841 21.87 -21.76 61.73
N ALA A 842 22.56 -22.71 61.11
CA ALA A 842 22.57 -24.12 61.53
C ALA A 842 23.97 -24.73 61.50
N ILE A 843 24.25 -25.66 62.40
CA ILE A 843 25.48 -26.48 62.40
C ILE A 843 25.27 -27.69 61.50
N THR A 844 26.20 -27.96 60.59
CA THR A 844 26.12 -29.06 59.60
C THR A 844 27.02 -30.25 59.91
N THR A 845 27.90 -30.14 60.91
CA THR A 845 28.68 -31.28 61.42
C THR A 845 27.73 -32.31 62.01
N THR A 846 27.93 -33.59 61.67
CA THR A 846 27.10 -34.69 62.12
C THR A 846 27.52 -35.23 63.48
N SER A 847 26.58 -35.85 64.19
CA SER A 847 26.78 -36.54 65.46
C SER A 847 26.36 -38.02 65.32
N PRO A 848 27.03 -39.01 65.94
CA PRO A 848 28.21 -38.90 66.79
C PRO A 848 29.46 -38.40 66.05
N LEU A 849 30.35 -37.73 66.78
CA LEU A 849 31.68 -37.38 66.29
C LEU A 849 32.57 -38.64 66.20
N PRO A 850 33.60 -38.66 65.33
CA PRO A 850 34.56 -39.76 65.26
C PRO A 850 35.19 -40.05 66.61
N ALA A 851 35.29 -41.33 67.00
CA ALA A 851 35.78 -41.71 68.32
C ALA A 851 37.28 -41.38 68.51
N GLY A 852 37.63 -40.87 69.70
CA GLY A 852 39.02 -40.65 70.13
C GLY A 852 39.58 -41.85 70.90
N ALA A 853 40.82 -41.71 71.37
CA ALA A 853 41.46 -42.66 72.28
C ALA A 853 42.32 -41.92 73.32
N VAL A 854 42.36 -42.43 74.56
CA VAL A 854 43.10 -41.79 75.65
C VAL A 854 44.58 -41.60 75.29
N GLY A 855 45.09 -40.39 75.49
CA GLY A 855 46.48 -40.01 75.22
C GLY A 855 46.82 -39.74 73.75
N GLN A 856 45.88 -39.91 72.81
CA GLN A 856 46.10 -39.58 71.39
C GLN A 856 45.57 -38.18 71.06
N ALA A 857 46.24 -37.45 70.16
CA ALA A 857 45.78 -36.15 69.73
C ALA A 857 44.44 -36.26 68.98
N TYR A 858 43.46 -35.44 69.36
CA TYR A 858 42.15 -35.34 68.73
C TYR A 858 41.95 -33.95 68.13
N SER A 859 41.31 -33.88 66.96
CA SER A 859 40.93 -32.62 66.31
C SER A 859 39.69 -32.82 65.44
N GLN A 860 38.66 -32.02 65.67
CA GLN A 860 37.44 -31.97 64.88
C GLN A 860 37.03 -30.51 64.68
N THR A 861 36.81 -30.10 63.43
CA THR A 861 36.29 -28.77 63.10
C THR A 861 34.78 -28.83 62.91
N PHE A 862 34.05 -27.91 63.53
CA PHE A 862 32.63 -27.71 63.29
C PHE A 862 32.39 -26.80 62.07
N THR A 863 31.30 -27.07 61.37
CA THR A 863 30.88 -26.38 60.13
C THR A 863 29.44 -25.92 60.27
N SER A 864 29.10 -24.79 59.67
CA SER A 864 27.75 -24.21 59.67
C SER A 864 27.29 -23.86 58.26
N THR A 865 25.98 -23.68 58.11
CA THR A 865 25.34 -23.11 56.91
C THR A 865 24.33 -22.05 57.30
N ALA A 866 24.05 -21.14 56.35
CA ALA A 866 23.15 -19.98 56.51
C ALA A 866 23.64 -18.96 57.56
N GLY A 867 22.74 -18.10 58.05
CA GLY A 867 23.07 -16.88 58.80
C GLY A 867 23.39 -15.66 57.91
N ALA A 868 23.66 -14.53 58.55
CA ALA A 868 24.03 -13.26 57.94
C ALA A 868 25.50 -13.19 57.48
N GLY A 869 26.23 -14.31 57.48
CA GLY A 869 27.64 -14.39 57.09
C GLY A 869 28.62 -14.38 58.27
N GLY A 870 29.90 -14.64 57.97
CA GLY A 870 30.98 -14.63 58.95
C GLY A 870 31.48 -13.23 59.33
N PRO A 871 32.35 -13.09 60.34
CA PRO A 871 33.00 -14.19 61.07
C PRO A 871 32.05 -14.92 62.03
N TYR A 872 32.19 -16.26 62.09
CA TYR A 872 31.43 -17.10 63.01
C TYR A 872 32.19 -17.31 64.32
N SER A 873 31.47 -17.33 65.44
CA SER A 873 32.02 -17.65 66.77
C SER A 873 31.33 -18.87 67.38
N TRP A 874 32.12 -19.74 68.03
CA TRP A 874 31.70 -21.05 68.49
C TRP A 874 31.89 -21.24 70.00
N SER A 875 30.94 -21.92 70.66
CA SER A 875 30.99 -22.19 72.10
C SER A 875 30.28 -23.51 72.47
N VAL A 876 30.57 -24.04 73.66
CA VAL A 876 29.80 -25.13 74.28
C VAL A 876 28.77 -24.51 75.22
N THR A 877 27.49 -24.85 75.05
CA THR A 877 26.39 -24.24 75.80
C THR A 877 25.76 -25.16 76.85
N SER A 878 25.91 -26.48 76.71
CA SER A 878 25.50 -27.45 77.72
C SER A 878 26.29 -28.75 77.62
N GLY A 879 26.28 -29.55 78.69
CA GLY A 879 27.12 -30.75 78.83
C GLY A 879 28.58 -30.43 79.10
N SER A 880 29.45 -31.43 78.94
CA SER A 880 30.90 -31.31 79.19
C SER A 880 31.70 -32.01 78.09
N LEU A 881 32.75 -31.36 77.60
CA LEU A 881 33.72 -31.98 76.71
C LEU A 881 34.48 -33.10 77.45
N PRO A 882 34.96 -34.15 76.75
CA PRO A 882 35.89 -35.11 77.34
C PRO A 882 37.10 -34.43 77.98
N ALA A 883 37.50 -34.89 79.17
CA ALA A 883 38.61 -34.30 79.90
C ALA A 883 39.89 -34.27 79.05
N GLY A 884 40.47 -33.08 78.84
CA GLY A 884 41.64 -32.86 77.98
C GLY A 884 41.33 -32.34 76.57
N LEU A 885 40.05 -32.15 76.20
CA LEU A 885 39.64 -31.47 74.97
C LEU A 885 39.06 -30.07 75.25
N LEU A 886 39.27 -29.14 74.31
CA LEU A 886 38.78 -27.76 74.35
C LEU A 886 38.19 -27.37 72.98
N LEU A 887 37.07 -26.64 72.98
CA LEU A 887 36.53 -26.00 71.79
C LEU A 887 37.07 -24.56 71.69
N SER A 888 37.74 -24.26 70.58
CA SER A 888 38.16 -22.90 70.22
C SER A 888 37.00 -22.06 69.70
N SER A 889 37.09 -20.73 69.84
CA SER A 889 36.09 -19.79 69.29
C SER A 889 35.98 -19.83 67.77
N GLY A 890 37.00 -20.36 67.07
CA GLY A 890 36.98 -20.62 65.62
C GLY A 890 36.35 -21.96 65.22
N GLY A 891 35.75 -22.71 66.16
CA GLY A 891 34.99 -23.93 65.86
C GLY A 891 35.81 -25.23 65.83
N VAL A 892 37.07 -25.23 66.26
CA VAL A 892 37.89 -26.45 66.34
C VAL A 892 37.88 -27.01 67.76
N LEU A 893 37.35 -28.22 67.94
CA LEU A 893 37.46 -29.05 69.14
C LEU A 893 38.76 -29.85 69.06
N SER A 894 39.69 -29.63 69.98
CA SER A 894 41.00 -30.30 69.93
C SER A 894 41.62 -30.51 71.32
N GLY A 895 42.60 -31.41 71.40
CA GLY A 895 43.35 -31.70 72.62
C GLY A 895 43.82 -33.15 72.69
N GLY A 896 44.21 -33.60 73.88
CA GLY A 896 44.55 -34.99 74.18
C GLY A 896 43.62 -35.51 75.28
N PRO A 897 42.63 -36.37 74.98
CA PRO A 897 41.66 -36.80 75.97
C PRO A 897 42.33 -37.74 76.98
N THR A 898 42.03 -37.56 78.27
CA THR A 898 42.74 -38.22 79.39
C THR A 898 41.91 -39.32 80.07
N VAL A 899 40.61 -39.36 79.81
CA VAL A 899 39.66 -40.31 80.42
C VAL A 899 38.84 -40.97 79.32
N ALA A 900 38.66 -42.29 79.41
CA ALA A 900 37.82 -43.05 78.49
C ALA A 900 36.34 -42.99 78.91
N GLY A 901 35.45 -43.02 77.92
CA GLY A 901 34.00 -42.95 78.10
C GLY A 901 33.31 -42.09 77.05
N ASP A 902 31.98 -42.09 77.08
CA ASP A 902 31.15 -41.27 76.20
C ASP A 902 30.84 -39.93 76.85
N SER A 903 30.94 -38.85 76.08
CA SER A 903 30.54 -37.50 76.49
C SER A 903 29.46 -36.95 75.56
N SER A 904 28.48 -36.26 76.13
CA SER A 904 27.45 -35.50 75.39
C SER A 904 27.53 -34.02 75.72
N PHE A 905 27.45 -33.17 74.70
CA PHE A 905 27.55 -31.71 74.83
C PHE A 905 26.85 -31.01 73.67
N THR A 906 26.38 -29.78 73.89
CA THR A 906 25.76 -28.95 72.84
C THR A 906 26.73 -27.86 72.42
N VAL A 907 26.92 -27.71 71.12
CA VAL A 907 27.72 -26.64 70.51
C VAL A 907 26.78 -25.59 69.92
N GLN A 908 27.12 -24.32 70.11
CA GLN A 908 26.48 -23.17 69.47
C GLN A 908 27.45 -22.50 68.50
N VAL A 909 26.94 -22.06 67.36
CA VAL A 909 27.56 -21.09 66.44
C VAL A 909 26.77 -19.78 66.48
N THR A 910 27.47 -18.65 66.35
CA THR A 910 26.90 -17.30 66.26
C THR A 910 27.50 -16.56 65.07
N ASP A 911 26.67 -15.89 64.26
CA ASP A 911 27.10 -15.13 63.07
C ASP A 911 27.37 -13.64 63.34
N VAL A 912 27.77 -12.89 62.31
CA VAL A 912 28.12 -11.46 62.42
C VAL A 912 26.97 -10.55 62.84
N ALA A 913 25.71 -10.96 62.59
CA ALA A 913 24.51 -10.22 63.02
C ALA A 913 23.97 -10.71 64.37
N GLY A 914 24.65 -11.65 65.03
CA GLY A 914 24.25 -12.21 66.32
C GLY A 914 23.19 -13.31 66.25
N ASN A 915 22.85 -13.81 65.05
CA ASN A 915 21.97 -14.98 64.96
C ASN A 915 22.71 -16.21 65.49
N THR A 916 21.99 -17.14 66.12
CA THR A 916 22.58 -18.33 66.75
C THR A 916 21.98 -19.61 66.19
N GLY A 917 22.80 -20.65 66.11
CA GLY A 917 22.40 -22.02 65.77
C GLY A 917 23.07 -23.00 66.73
N SER A 918 22.37 -24.03 67.20
CA SER A 918 22.91 -25.01 68.15
C SER A 918 22.61 -26.45 67.74
N ALA A 919 23.52 -27.37 68.05
CA ALA A 919 23.33 -28.80 67.81
C ALA A 919 23.99 -29.66 68.91
N PRO A 920 23.36 -30.78 69.32
CA PRO A 920 23.92 -31.72 70.28
C PRO A 920 24.90 -32.69 69.62
N PHE A 921 26.00 -32.97 70.30
CA PHE A 921 27.06 -33.88 69.87
C PHE A 921 27.35 -34.94 70.93
N THR A 922 27.71 -36.14 70.47
CA THR A 922 28.29 -37.20 71.30
C THR A 922 29.68 -37.56 70.80
N LEU A 923 30.60 -37.85 71.72
CA LEU A 923 31.98 -38.25 71.42
C LEU A 923 32.41 -39.37 72.37
N GLN A 924 32.73 -40.52 71.79
CA GLN A 924 33.29 -41.68 72.49
C GLN A 924 34.82 -41.56 72.56
N ILE A 925 35.40 -41.68 73.76
CA ILE A 925 36.85 -41.85 73.95
C ILE A 925 37.15 -43.27 74.37
N ASN A 926 37.90 -44.00 73.54
CA ASN A 926 38.30 -45.37 73.81
C ASN A 926 39.45 -45.45 74.84
N ALA A 927 39.42 -46.49 75.68
CA ALA A 927 40.51 -46.82 76.59
C ALA A 927 41.80 -47.16 75.82
N PRO A 928 42.99 -46.95 76.41
CA PRO A 928 44.24 -47.31 75.76
C PRO A 928 44.35 -48.84 75.59
N LEU A 929 44.80 -49.29 74.43
CA LEU A 929 45.02 -50.71 74.14
C LEU A 929 46.00 -51.33 75.13
N ALA A 930 45.62 -52.45 75.75
CA ALA A 930 46.49 -53.17 76.67
C ALA A 930 47.71 -53.73 75.93
N ALA A 931 48.91 -53.47 76.46
CA ALA A 931 50.16 -53.93 75.86
C ALA A 931 50.28 -55.46 75.92
N ILE A 932 50.52 -56.08 74.77
CA ILE A 932 50.77 -57.53 74.66
C ILE A 932 52.20 -57.81 75.16
N PRO A 933 52.41 -58.77 76.08
CA PRO A 933 53.76 -59.13 76.52
C PRO A 933 54.56 -59.76 75.37
N THR A 934 55.80 -59.32 75.20
CA THR A 934 56.71 -59.74 74.13
C THR A 934 57.11 -61.21 74.27
N LEU A 935 57.02 -61.99 73.18
CA LEU A 935 57.45 -63.39 73.13
C LEU A 935 58.94 -63.52 73.47
N GLY A 936 59.23 -64.35 74.46
CA GLY A 936 60.58 -64.54 74.96
C GLY A 936 60.80 -65.85 75.72
N GLU A 937 60.24 -66.98 75.25
CA GLU A 937 60.91 -68.27 75.44
C GLU A 937 60.39 -69.38 74.50
N TRP A 938 61.35 -70.19 74.06
CA TRP A 938 61.29 -71.03 72.89
C TRP A 938 60.55 -72.35 73.08
N GLY A 939 59.87 -72.77 72.01
CA GLY A 939 60.18 -74.05 71.38
C GLY A 939 60.01 -75.33 72.19
N ARG A 940 58.85 -75.97 72.01
CA ARG A 940 58.88 -77.36 71.53
C ARG A 940 57.66 -77.73 70.70
N LEU A 941 57.96 -78.40 69.59
CA LEU A 941 57.03 -79.16 68.77
C LEU A 941 56.21 -80.14 69.62
N GLY A 942 54.94 -79.83 69.82
CA GLY A 942 53.84 -80.78 69.94
C GLY A 942 52.79 -80.32 68.94
N PHE A 943 52.82 -80.74 67.67
CA PHE A 943 52.63 -82.13 67.26
C PHE A 943 51.47 -82.78 68.01
N ILE A 944 50.29 -82.73 67.39
CA ILE A 944 49.18 -83.65 67.60
C ILE A 944 48.50 -83.52 68.99
N LEU A 945 47.55 -82.57 69.05
CA LEU A 945 46.18 -82.98 69.40
C LEU A 945 45.32 -83.00 68.13
N LEU A 946 45.66 -83.95 67.25
CA LEU A 946 44.71 -84.56 66.34
C LEU A 946 43.67 -85.31 67.20
N VAL A 947 42.45 -85.50 66.69
CA VAL A 947 41.42 -86.39 67.29
C VAL A 947 40.80 -85.89 68.61
N VAL A 948 39.99 -84.83 68.50
CA VAL A 948 38.55 -84.99 68.80
C VAL A 948 37.85 -84.69 67.49
N LEU A 949 37.48 -85.74 66.75
CA LEU A 949 36.10 -86.21 66.61
C LEU A 949 35.19 -85.08 66.09
N ILE A 950 34.76 -85.15 64.82
CA ILE A 950 33.62 -85.97 64.38
C ILE A 950 32.33 -85.44 65.05
N GLY A 951 31.34 -84.93 64.30
CA GLY A 951 31.26 -84.89 62.85
C GLY A 951 29.96 -84.25 62.36
N PHE A 952 29.35 -84.86 61.35
CA PHE A 952 28.26 -84.31 60.51
C PHE A 952 28.75 -83.25 59.52
N ASP A 953 29.26 -83.64 58.35
CA ASP A 953 28.82 -84.67 57.38
C ASP A 953 27.65 -84.22 56.49
N VAL A 954 27.85 -84.60 55.25
CA VAL A 954 27.13 -84.37 54.01
C VAL A 954 25.69 -84.90 54.05
N LEU A 955 24.84 -84.33 53.18
CA LEU A 955 23.54 -84.88 52.73
C LEU A 955 22.42 -85.05 53.78
N ARG A 956 21.44 -84.14 53.70
CA ARG A 956 20.02 -84.36 53.29
C ARG A 956 19.22 -83.08 53.66
N ARG A 957 18.24 -82.60 52.90
CA ARG A 957 17.57 -83.10 51.67
C ARG A 957 16.84 -81.93 50.98
N ARG A 958 16.31 -82.17 49.77
CA ARG A 958 15.21 -81.35 49.21
C ARG A 958 13.98 -81.35 50.13
N GLY A 959 13.14 -80.33 49.98
CA GLY A 959 11.75 -80.30 50.46
C GLY A 959 11.47 -78.95 51.13
N ASP A 960 10.84 -77.97 50.47
CA ASP A 960 9.49 -77.92 49.89
C ASP A 960 8.40 -77.61 50.94
N LEU A 961 7.57 -76.62 50.58
CA LEU A 961 6.23 -76.29 51.11
C LEU A 961 6.20 -75.62 52.51
N ALA A 962 5.38 -74.59 52.74
CA ALA A 962 4.33 -73.98 51.91
C ALA A 962 4.32 -72.44 52.03
#